data_AF-A0A4Z0PTA3-F1
#
_entry.id   AF-A0A4Z0PTA3-F1
#
_cell.length_a   1.000
_cell.length_b   1.000
_cell.length_c   1.000
_cell.angle_alpha   90.00
_cell.angle_beta   90.00
_cell.angle_gamma   90.00
#
_symmetry.space_group_name_H-M   'P 1'
#
loop_
_entity.id
_entity.type
_entity.pdbx_description
1 polymer ?
#
loop_
_entity_poly.entity_id
_entity_poly.type
_entity_poly.pdbx_seq_one_letter_code
_entity_poly.pdbx_strand_id
1 'polypeptide(L)'
;MTAHLRLFLVAGLLAAPALCRAQSISGTLFEDLNYGGGAGRSLTAANAALAGSAVPLATAATVELYDASGNFMAATTTSTAAGSLGQYSFTGLAAGTYQVRVVSSTVRSTRTGSVAGLVPVQTFVVRNGAADVNRVGGENPAQADGPANAASGGVTLRFQGLSSSGDNTAFIDQVEVLNSGGAVVNGAVLNNSFETPDLGNASGSLAYNATGAQWEFTGASGIAANGSAFNSTAPAGGGDQVAFMQNQGAPQQTLTLAPGTYTIRFQAIQRTTNNQSVQVLVNGTQVASVTPPQGSYITYTTASFTVGANLAALTPHSLAPVTVTGTTPVTGVDFGFNFDVITNVNDAGQGSLRQFILNANALDNTTLRQQGRARRRETSLFMIPDGQAHPGLRASLTDQLTGSAGQRVAQYSPASVLPTITGAGTVLDGTTQTSLVGNTNTVLLGTGGTVGTDDLPLSQVSGPEVELAVTLTAGSALTIAADSSTLRGLSVHGAATGVQASGNGLLLEGNALGITPTAVALPATARTSGMGLTLNAPTATVQNNLIGYAGISGLRYLGARTTTATIIRNNEFVQNGQVSAGGDAISIGDNGSAVGPLLIEGNLISLSNSSGIQLEIGRLSNNIIRNNTISGNGTGGTSTRLEGSGIHYLARNGTVNSTNTDLITRNLITRNQSSGIVLNYGQRNVQISQNSIFLNGDGTIAGAAGLLSIDFTGPNGRVGGDVNYGQGDGVTGNDGLLDVAGTPTSQIPPYRQANGGIDYPVITNISKDSNNRLRVQGYVGSAAGQTQFGGATVEIYSANNTDTNQNGPVVAGDGQSVAHGEAQYYVGTITAAADGTFDATLATVARNIQPGEVITATAYLAGYGTSECGVNQISSFRVLPVQLTQFTATAQGQQVQLRWATASELRNDRFELERATDGRNFRQIGQVAGHGTTSQGYTYRFLDTPPAAPLLYYRLRQVDVDGTATYSAVQTVRLNAPAAKVLLSPNPATSAVTVNLMTLPAGLYELTLRDVQGRTVLRRTANTDAPLTLPLQTLPGVYYLTVQGQQQLLTLRLLKQ
;
A
#
# COMPACT_ATOMS: atom_id res chain seq x y z
N MET A 1 36.75 12.91 102.84
CA MET A 1 36.70 13.49 101.49
C MET A 1 35.66 12.72 100.69
N THR A 2 34.70 13.47 100.15
CA THR A 2 33.80 13.20 99.01
C THR A 2 32.90 11.95 99.03
N ALA A 3 31.59 12.23 99.02
CA ALA A 3 30.48 11.31 99.23
C ALA A 3 30.11 10.48 97.99
N HIS A 4 29.77 9.21 98.21
CA HIS A 4 29.00 8.40 97.29
C HIS A 4 27.83 7.75 98.05
N LEU A 5 26.61 8.07 97.63
CA LEU A 5 25.39 7.40 98.07
C LEU A 5 24.77 6.72 96.85
N ARG A 6 24.67 5.38 96.92
CA ARG A 6 23.89 4.57 95.97
C ARG A 6 22.43 4.57 96.43
N LEU A 7 21.49 4.80 95.52
CA LEU A 7 20.13 4.30 95.66
C LEU A 7 19.49 4.02 94.30
N PHE A 8 18.87 2.84 94.21
CA PHE A 8 18.06 2.31 93.12
C PHE A 8 16.93 3.26 92.68
N LEU A 9 16.61 3.30 91.38
CA LEU A 9 15.26 3.64 90.93
C LEU A 9 14.80 2.72 89.79
N VAL A 10 13.57 2.24 89.97
CA VAL A 10 12.81 1.28 89.16
C VAL A 10 12.12 1.99 87.99
N ALA A 11 11.91 1.22 86.92
CA ALA A 11 11.30 1.56 85.65
C ALA A 11 9.97 2.35 85.72
N GLY A 12 9.91 3.42 84.93
CA GLY A 12 8.69 4.06 84.46
C GLY A 12 8.85 4.37 82.97
N LEU A 13 8.42 3.45 82.12
CA LEU A 13 8.54 3.52 80.67
C LEU A 13 7.49 4.50 80.11
N LEU A 14 7.80 5.80 80.06
CA LEU A 14 7.15 6.73 79.15
C LEU A 14 7.88 6.66 77.81
N ALA A 15 7.32 5.89 76.88
CA ALA A 15 7.75 5.91 75.49
C ALA A 15 7.54 7.34 74.95
N ALA A 16 8.63 8.02 74.64
CA ALA A 16 8.59 9.19 73.79
C ALA A 16 7.93 8.80 72.45
N PRO A 17 7.07 9.65 71.85
CA PRO A 17 6.54 9.37 70.53
C PRO A 17 7.74 9.34 69.58
N ALA A 18 7.97 8.18 68.95
CA ALA A 18 8.92 8.07 67.87
C ALA A 18 8.58 9.17 66.85
N LEU A 19 9.54 10.05 66.54
CA LEU A 19 9.43 10.93 65.38
C LEU A 19 9.18 10.04 64.16
N CYS A 20 7.94 9.97 63.71
CA CYS A 20 7.56 9.37 62.45
C CYS A 20 8.32 10.14 61.36
N ARG A 21 9.34 9.50 60.76
CA ARG A 21 10.04 10.08 59.62
C ARG A 21 9.06 10.08 58.46
N ALA A 22 8.61 11.27 58.04
CA ALA A 22 7.73 11.48 56.90
C ALA A 22 8.22 10.67 55.69
N GLN A 23 7.42 9.69 55.22
CA GLN A 23 7.76 8.87 54.06
C GLN A 23 7.42 9.62 52.77
N SER A 24 7.99 9.19 51.65
CA SER A 24 7.74 9.81 50.36
C SER A 24 7.65 8.83 49.19
N ILE A 25 6.90 9.26 48.17
CA ILE A 25 6.86 8.67 46.83
C ILE A 25 7.40 9.73 45.86
N SER A 26 8.32 9.36 44.98
CA SER A 26 8.92 10.28 44.00
C SER A 26 9.29 9.60 42.69
N GLY A 27 9.34 10.37 41.62
CA GLY A 27 9.69 9.91 40.29
C GLY A 27 9.95 11.05 39.31
N THR A 28 10.15 10.69 38.05
CA THR A 28 10.45 11.62 36.95
C THR A 28 9.49 11.39 35.78
N LEU A 29 8.94 12.48 35.25
CA LEU A 29 8.25 12.49 33.97
C LEU A 29 9.21 12.93 32.88
N PHE A 30 9.19 12.24 31.74
CA PHE A 30 10.03 12.57 30.59
C PHE A 30 9.31 12.38 29.27
N GLU A 31 9.72 13.16 28.28
CA GLU A 31 9.33 12.96 26.89
C GLU A 31 10.38 12.07 26.21
N ASP A 32 9.92 10.98 25.62
CA ASP A 32 10.70 10.12 24.76
C ASP A 32 10.55 10.57 23.30
N LEU A 33 11.30 11.60 22.93
CA LEU A 33 11.24 12.23 21.61
C LEU A 33 11.50 11.24 20.49
N ASN A 34 12.34 10.25 20.73
CA ASN A 34 12.84 9.38 19.68
C ASN A 34 12.23 7.99 19.73
N TYR A 35 11.05 7.87 20.33
CA TYR A 35 10.33 6.62 20.44
C TYR A 35 10.08 6.05 19.04
N GLY A 36 10.46 4.78 18.83
CA GLY A 36 10.37 4.13 17.51
C GLY A 36 9.10 3.30 17.30
N GLY A 37 8.21 3.26 18.30
CA GLY A 37 7.15 2.26 18.42
C GLY A 37 7.58 1.01 19.20
N GLY A 38 6.63 0.15 19.53
CA GLY A 38 6.88 -1.15 20.19
C GLY A 38 6.86 -1.06 21.72
N ALA A 39 7.80 -1.70 22.40
CA ALA A 39 7.86 -1.65 23.86
C ALA A 39 8.30 -0.28 24.37
N GLY A 40 7.63 0.20 25.42
CA GLY A 40 8.02 1.38 26.18
C GLY A 40 9.46 1.31 26.69
N ARG A 41 10.05 2.47 27.01
CA ARG A 41 11.42 2.50 27.55
C ARG A 41 11.59 3.51 28.67
N SER A 42 12.44 3.15 29.63
CA SER A 42 12.80 4.02 30.76
C SER A 42 13.61 5.23 30.28
N LEU A 43 13.68 6.27 31.12
CA LEU A 43 14.51 7.46 30.86
C LEU A 43 15.96 7.08 30.52
N THR A 44 16.55 6.13 31.26
CA THR A 44 17.91 5.66 31.02
C THR A 44 18.04 4.94 29.68
N ALA A 45 17.13 4.02 29.36
CA ALA A 45 17.16 3.27 28.11
C ALA A 45 16.93 4.19 26.90
N ALA A 46 16.00 5.14 27.01
CA ALA A 46 15.75 6.15 26.00
C ALA A 46 17.00 7.00 25.78
N ASN A 47 17.65 7.52 26.83
CA ASN A 47 18.87 8.32 26.71
C ASN A 47 20.07 7.54 26.17
N ALA A 48 20.18 6.25 26.48
CA ALA A 48 21.23 5.39 25.95
C ALA A 48 21.06 5.11 24.45
N ALA A 49 19.82 4.96 23.98
CA ALA A 49 19.55 4.66 22.57
C ALA A 49 20.05 5.77 21.62
N LEU A 50 19.92 7.04 22.03
CA LEU A 50 20.31 8.20 21.23
C LEU A 50 20.77 9.38 22.11
N ALA A 51 21.89 9.23 22.83
CA ALA A 51 22.61 10.23 23.62
C ALA A 51 21.84 11.56 23.90
N GLY A 52 20.97 11.55 24.90
CA GLY A 52 20.17 12.72 25.31
C GLY A 52 18.78 12.82 24.68
N SER A 53 18.26 11.74 24.12
CA SER A 53 16.96 11.70 23.43
C SER A 53 15.72 11.68 24.31
N ALA A 54 15.86 11.37 25.59
CA ALA A 54 14.78 11.54 26.55
C ALA A 54 15.06 12.75 27.43
N VAL A 55 14.18 13.74 27.30
CA VAL A 55 14.34 15.02 27.98
C VAL A 55 13.34 15.04 29.13
N PRO A 56 13.79 15.13 30.39
CA PRO A 56 12.88 15.35 31.51
C PRO A 56 12.04 16.60 31.25
N LEU A 57 10.76 16.56 31.64
CA LEU A 57 9.84 17.63 31.27
C LEU A 57 10.32 19.00 31.79
N ALA A 58 10.48 19.93 30.86
CA ALA A 58 10.84 21.33 31.17
C ALA A 58 9.63 22.18 31.57
N THR A 59 8.42 21.62 31.50
CA THR A 59 7.15 22.25 31.87
C THR A 59 6.50 21.52 33.03
N ALA A 60 5.80 22.27 33.89
CA ALA A 60 5.05 21.70 35.00
C ALA A 60 3.86 20.86 34.50
N ALA A 61 3.85 19.57 34.84
CA ALA A 61 2.74 18.65 34.64
C ALA A 61 2.16 18.24 36.00
N THR A 62 0.85 18.04 36.08
CA THR A 62 0.13 17.67 37.31
C THR A 62 0.27 16.17 37.55
N VAL A 63 0.66 15.82 38.78
CA VAL A 63 0.70 14.45 39.30
C VAL A 63 -0.20 14.37 40.52
N GLU A 64 -1.02 13.33 40.59
CA GLU A 64 -2.03 13.11 41.63
C GLU A 64 -1.73 11.82 42.40
N LEU A 65 -2.07 11.83 43.68
CA LEU A 65 -1.94 10.70 44.59
C LEU A 65 -3.33 10.28 45.09
N TYR A 66 -3.59 8.98 45.04
CA TYR A 66 -4.81 8.35 45.51
C TYR A 66 -4.48 7.26 46.53
N ASP A 67 -5.40 7.01 47.46
CA ASP A 67 -5.28 5.90 48.42
C ASP A 67 -5.56 4.53 47.76
N ALA A 68 -5.44 3.45 48.52
CA ALA A 68 -5.71 2.09 48.05
C ALA A 68 -7.16 1.89 47.55
N SER A 69 -8.11 2.66 48.07
CA SER A 69 -9.53 2.64 47.70
C SER A 69 -9.84 3.55 46.50
N GLY A 70 -8.84 4.24 45.96
CA GLY A 70 -8.98 5.16 44.85
C GLY A 70 -9.45 6.55 45.27
N ASN A 71 -9.52 6.90 46.55
CA ASN A 71 -9.91 8.26 46.95
C ASN A 71 -8.76 9.23 46.71
N PHE A 72 -9.08 10.42 46.20
CA PHE A 72 -8.09 11.47 45.98
C PHE A 72 -7.46 11.89 47.31
N MET A 73 -6.13 12.00 47.34
CA MET A 73 -5.37 12.44 48.52
C MET A 73 -4.69 13.79 48.33
N ALA A 74 -3.93 13.95 47.25
CA ALA A 74 -3.12 15.14 47.01
C ALA A 74 -2.76 15.27 45.52
N ALA A 75 -2.40 16.48 45.10
CA ALA A 75 -1.79 16.74 43.80
C ALA A 75 -0.53 17.61 43.97
N THR A 76 0.42 17.44 43.07
CA THR A 76 1.65 18.24 42.96
C THR A 76 1.95 18.50 41.48
N THR A 77 2.96 19.32 41.19
CA THR A 77 3.46 19.52 39.83
C THR A 77 4.92 19.11 39.71
N THR A 78 5.33 18.71 38.52
CA THR A 78 6.74 18.44 38.24
C THR A 78 7.58 19.71 38.29
N SER A 79 8.82 19.59 38.79
CA SER A 79 9.79 20.67 38.83
C SER A 79 10.20 21.11 37.43
N THR A 80 10.34 22.42 37.25
CA THR A 80 10.89 23.08 36.06
C THR A 80 12.27 23.70 36.33
N ALA A 81 12.86 23.44 37.51
CA ALA A 81 14.16 23.94 37.87
C ALA A 81 15.29 23.13 37.22
N ALA A 82 16.34 23.82 36.76
CA ALA A 82 17.53 23.18 36.22
C ALA A 82 18.14 22.20 37.25
N GLY A 83 18.42 20.97 36.81
CA GLY A 83 18.94 19.89 37.67
C GLY A 83 17.87 18.99 38.32
N SER A 84 16.59 19.38 38.28
CA SER A 84 15.46 18.57 38.78
C SER A 84 14.26 18.55 37.83
N LEU A 85 14.48 18.86 36.54
CA LEU A 85 13.43 18.87 35.52
C LEU A 85 12.62 17.57 35.52
N GLY A 86 11.30 17.68 35.43
CA GLY A 86 10.37 16.56 35.38
C GLY A 86 10.18 15.79 36.69
N GLN A 87 10.93 16.11 37.76
CA GLN A 87 10.84 15.41 39.04
C GLN A 87 9.62 15.85 39.86
N TYR A 88 9.00 14.92 40.58
CA TYR A 88 7.92 15.19 41.53
C TYR A 88 8.08 14.37 42.82
N SER A 89 7.44 14.81 43.90
CA SER A 89 7.41 14.05 45.16
C SER A 89 6.15 14.33 45.99
N PHE A 90 5.65 13.30 46.65
CA PHE A 90 4.69 13.39 47.75
C PHE A 90 5.40 13.01 49.05
N THR A 91 5.23 13.79 50.12
CA THR A 91 5.90 13.59 51.41
C THR A 91 4.88 13.47 52.55
N GLY A 92 5.27 12.88 53.68
CA GLY A 92 4.39 12.76 54.85
C GLY A 92 3.41 11.61 54.75
N LEU A 93 3.74 10.57 53.97
CA LEU A 93 2.88 9.42 53.76
C LEU A 93 3.01 8.39 54.89
N ALA A 94 1.92 7.69 55.17
CA ALA A 94 1.90 6.54 56.06
C ALA A 94 2.31 5.27 55.30
N ALA A 95 2.64 4.20 56.04
CA ALA A 95 2.80 2.89 55.41
C ALA A 95 1.46 2.44 54.82
N GLY A 96 1.45 2.03 53.55
CA GLY A 96 0.22 1.70 52.85
C GLY A 96 0.41 1.56 51.34
N THR A 97 -0.68 1.23 50.65
CA THR A 97 -0.72 1.17 49.19
C THR A 97 -1.37 2.45 48.66
N TYR A 98 -0.78 2.99 47.61
CA TYR A 98 -1.18 4.22 46.94
C TYR A 98 -1.23 4.01 45.44
N GLN A 99 -1.88 4.93 44.74
CA GLN A 99 -1.87 4.99 43.29
C GLN A 99 -1.43 6.39 42.84
N VAL A 100 -0.42 6.45 41.99
CA VAL A 100 0.10 7.69 41.41
C VAL A 100 -0.43 7.81 39.98
N ARG A 101 -1.01 8.97 39.66
CA ARG A 101 -1.56 9.28 38.35
C ARG A 101 -0.90 10.53 37.77
N VAL A 102 -0.55 10.51 36.48
CA VAL A 102 -0.22 11.75 35.76
C VAL A 102 -1.46 12.25 35.02
N VAL A 103 -1.78 13.54 35.13
CA VAL A 103 -2.88 14.11 34.35
C VAL A 103 -2.35 14.43 32.95
N SER A 104 -2.61 13.55 31.98
CA SER A 104 -1.89 13.58 30.70
C SER A 104 -2.12 14.86 29.91
N SER A 105 -3.30 15.49 30.04
CA SER A 105 -3.62 16.78 29.41
C SER A 105 -2.79 17.97 29.91
N THR A 106 -2.06 17.79 31.02
CA THR A 106 -1.14 18.80 31.58
C THR A 106 0.30 18.58 31.15
N VAL A 107 0.62 17.43 30.54
CA VAL A 107 1.95 17.13 30.01
C VAL A 107 2.16 17.87 28.70
N ARG A 108 3.26 18.60 28.58
CA ARG A 108 3.62 19.35 27.36
C ARG A 108 4.96 18.87 26.81
N SER A 109 5.12 18.99 25.50
CA SER A 109 6.38 18.64 24.85
C SER A 109 7.47 19.63 25.25
N THR A 110 8.69 19.14 25.34
CA THR A 110 9.94 19.89 25.51
C THR A 110 10.44 20.48 24.18
N ARG A 111 9.83 20.09 23.05
CA ARG A 111 10.14 20.64 21.73
C ARG A 111 9.62 22.07 21.57
N THR A 112 10.35 22.84 20.75
CA THR A 112 9.91 24.17 20.31
C THR A 112 8.55 24.09 19.63
N GLY A 113 7.68 25.07 19.89
CA GLY A 113 6.32 25.12 19.32
C GLY A 113 5.25 24.42 20.18
N SER A 114 5.62 23.78 21.29
CA SER A 114 4.64 23.18 22.20
C SER A 114 3.66 24.21 22.78
N VAL A 115 2.37 23.98 22.57
CA VAL A 115 1.25 24.83 23.04
C VAL A 115 0.31 24.07 23.98
N ALA A 116 -0.58 24.78 24.67
CA ALA A 116 -1.65 24.16 25.43
C ALA A 116 -2.63 23.44 24.47
N GLY A 117 -3.10 22.24 24.84
CA GLY A 117 -4.04 21.44 24.04
C GLY A 117 -3.40 20.34 23.19
N LEU A 118 -2.07 20.30 23.08
CA LEU A 118 -1.37 19.11 22.59
C LEU A 118 -1.46 18.02 23.65
N VAL A 119 -1.71 16.78 23.24
CA VAL A 119 -1.88 15.65 24.17
C VAL A 119 -0.89 14.54 23.80
N PRO A 120 0.00 14.14 24.72
CA PRO A 120 0.91 13.03 24.48
C PRO A 120 0.25 11.69 24.73
N VAL A 121 0.88 10.60 24.30
CA VAL A 121 0.55 9.23 24.69
C VAL A 121 1.61 8.72 25.65
N GLN A 122 1.18 8.07 26.72
CA GLN A 122 2.11 7.41 27.65
C GLN A 122 2.80 6.24 26.95
N THR A 123 4.12 6.19 27.02
CA THR A 123 4.95 5.12 26.46
C THR A 123 5.61 4.27 27.54
N PHE A 124 5.78 4.75 28.77
CA PHE A 124 6.47 4.01 29.83
C PHE A 124 5.86 4.27 31.21
N VAL A 125 5.87 3.25 32.07
CA VAL A 125 5.46 3.35 33.48
C VAL A 125 6.19 2.38 34.37
N VAL A 126 6.33 2.74 35.65
CA VAL A 126 6.75 1.80 36.71
C VAL A 126 5.53 1.38 37.52
N ARG A 127 5.35 0.06 37.70
CA ARG A 127 4.24 -0.57 38.42
C ARG A 127 4.78 -1.48 39.51
N ASN A 128 4.32 -1.30 40.75
CA ASN A 128 4.77 -2.10 41.89
C ASN A 128 6.31 -2.14 42.02
N GLY A 129 6.98 -1.03 41.67
CA GLY A 129 8.45 -0.93 41.69
C GLY A 129 9.18 -1.58 40.51
N ALA A 130 8.47 -2.13 39.52
CA ALA A 130 9.06 -2.72 38.31
C ALA A 130 8.61 -1.97 37.04
N ALA A 131 9.50 -1.84 36.06
CA ALA A 131 9.16 -1.25 34.76
C ALA A 131 8.10 -2.10 34.02
N ASP A 132 7.01 -1.48 33.57
CA ASP A 132 6.02 -2.07 32.69
C ASP A 132 6.09 -1.39 31.32
N VAL A 133 6.78 -2.06 30.39
CA VAL A 133 7.02 -1.58 29.03
C VAL A 133 5.93 -1.99 28.04
N ASN A 134 4.98 -2.83 28.46
CA ASN A 134 3.90 -3.34 27.62
C ASN A 134 2.59 -2.60 27.92
N ARG A 135 2.66 -1.27 28.04
CA ARG A 135 1.52 -0.45 28.44
C ARG A 135 1.52 0.93 27.79
N VAL A 136 1.95 0.96 26.53
CA VAL A 136 1.85 2.11 25.65
C VAL A 136 0.38 2.42 25.42
N GLY A 137 0.00 3.69 25.61
CA GLY A 137 -1.41 4.06 25.66
C GLY A 137 -2.07 3.83 27.03
N GLY A 138 -1.32 3.49 28.08
CA GLY A 138 -1.84 3.53 29.45
C GLY A 138 -2.89 2.47 29.81
N GLU A 139 -3.72 2.74 30.83
CA GLU A 139 -4.69 1.77 31.35
C GLU A 139 -5.88 1.54 30.42
N ASN A 140 -6.39 2.61 29.79
CA ASN A 140 -7.52 2.57 28.88
C ASN A 140 -7.27 3.47 27.65
N PRO A 141 -6.41 3.03 26.71
CA PRO A 141 -5.99 3.83 25.55
C PRO A 141 -7.13 4.28 24.64
N ALA A 142 -8.31 3.65 24.74
CA ALA A 142 -9.47 3.96 23.92
C ALA A 142 -10.35 5.07 24.52
N GLN A 143 -10.03 5.60 25.70
CA GLN A 143 -10.83 6.61 26.39
C GLN A 143 -10.00 7.86 26.66
N ALA A 144 -10.67 9.02 26.72
CA ALA A 144 -10.02 10.24 27.15
C ALA A 144 -9.61 10.12 28.63
N ASP A 145 -8.36 10.50 28.94
CA ASP A 145 -7.90 10.61 30.32
C ASP A 145 -8.78 11.62 31.08
N GLY A 146 -9.15 11.28 32.31
CA GLY A 146 -9.97 12.16 33.13
C GLY A 146 -9.34 13.55 33.30
N PRO A 147 -10.13 14.61 33.58
CA PRO A 147 -9.54 15.89 33.94
C PRO A 147 -8.71 15.77 35.24
N ALA A 148 -7.89 16.79 35.50
CA ALA A 148 -7.31 16.95 36.83
C ALA A 148 -8.43 17.10 37.86
N ASN A 149 -8.25 16.52 39.04
CA ASN A 149 -9.04 16.86 40.21
C ASN A 149 -8.73 18.32 40.57
N ALA A 150 -9.61 19.24 40.16
CA ALA A 150 -9.41 20.67 40.33
C ALA A 150 -9.21 21.01 41.82
N ALA A 151 -8.19 21.82 42.09
CA ALA A 151 -7.93 22.32 43.43
C ALA A 151 -9.11 23.19 43.90
N SER A 152 -9.91 22.61 44.78
CA SER A 152 -11.07 23.07 45.52
C SER A 152 -12.44 22.83 44.88
N GLY A 153 -13.27 22.05 45.58
CA GLY A 153 -14.67 21.80 45.24
C GLY A 153 -15.60 22.52 46.22
N GLY A 154 -16.73 23.03 45.72
CA GLY A 154 -17.81 23.52 46.55
C GLY A 154 -18.48 22.36 47.30
N VAL A 155 -18.59 22.47 48.61
CA VAL A 155 -19.12 21.44 49.51
C VAL A 155 -20.21 22.06 50.37
N THR A 156 -21.47 21.69 50.17
CA THR A 156 -22.57 22.17 51.01
C THR A 156 -22.61 21.39 52.31
N LEU A 157 -22.27 22.04 53.41
CA LEU A 157 -22.48 21.54 54.78
C LEU A 157 -23.85 22.00 55.26
N ARG A 158 -24.68 21.06 55.72
CA ARG A 158 -26.03 21.32 56.23
C ARG A 158 -26.24 20.58 57.54
N PHE A 159 -26.71 21.28 58.56
CA PHE A 159 -27.24 20.66 59.77
C PHE A 159 -28.76 20.69 59.66
N GLN A 160 -29.43 19.58 59.94
CA GLN A 160 -30.87 19.47 59.78
C GLN A 160 -31.51 18.85 61.01
N GLY A 161 -32.49 19.54 61.58
CA GLY A 161 -33.34 18.98 62.61
C GLY A 161 -34.24 17.85 62.10
N LEU A 162 -34.49 16.84 62.93
CA LEU A 162 -35.26 15.65 62.55
C LEU A 162 -36.68 15.59 63.15
N SER A 163 -37.01 16.41 64.15
CA SER A 163 -38.36 16.41 64.74
C SER A 163 -39.40 16.95 63.75
N SER A 164 -40.48 16.19 63.54
CA SER A 164 -41.60 16.58 62.66
C SER A 164 -42.76 17.27 63.38
N SER A 165 -42.72 17.38 64.72
CA SER A 165 -43.77 18.02 65.53
C SER A 165 -43.24 18.50 66.89
N GLY A 166 -43.81 19.58 67.45
CA GLY A 166 -43.43 20.15 68.75
C GLY A 166 -42.55 21.42 68.65
N ASP A 167 -42.03 21.87 69.79
CA ASP A 167 -41.05 22.98 69.92
C ASP A 167 -39.63 22.42 70.18
N ASN A 168 -39.27 21.37 69.43
CA ASN A 168 -38.00 20.66 69.56
C ASN A 168 -36.89 21.43 68.84
N THR A 169 -36.04 22.07 69.61
CA THR A 169 -34.91 22.90 69.17
C THR A 169 -33.58 22.36 69.68
N ALA A 170 -32.61 22.24 68.77
CA ALA A 170 -31.20 21.99 69.04
C ALA A 170 -30.37 23.21 68.61
N PHE A 171 -29.20 23.37 69.23
CA PHE A 171 -28.26 24.44 68.95
C PHE A 171 -26.92 23.85 68.54
N ILE A 172 -26.25 24.54 67.62
CA ILE A 172 -24.91 24.21 67.17
C ILE A 172 -24.01 25.43 67.22
N ASP A 173 -22.73 25.17 67.48
CA ASP A 173 -21.70 26.19 67.58
C ASP A 173 -20.30 25.62 67.29
N GLN A 174 -19.31 26.48 67.07
CA GLN A 174 -17.91 26.13 66.75
C GLN A 174 -17.77 25.08 65.64
N VAL A 175 -18.35 25.34 64.48
CA VAL A 175 -18.29 24.42 63.33
C VAL A 175 -16.93 24.50 62.64
N GLU A 176 -16.15 23.44 62.72
CA GLU A 176 -14.81 23.35 62.15
C GLU A 176 -14.72 22.21 61.13
N VAL A 177 -13.94 22.43 60.07
CA VAL A 177 -13.49 21.37 59.17
C VAL A 177 -12.08 20.98 59.59
N LEU A 178 -11.82 19.68 59.77
CA LEU A 178 -10.48 19.15 60.02
C LEU A 178 -9.98 18.37 58.82
N ASN A 179 -8.70 18.52 58.50
CA ASN A 179 -8.05 17.66 57.51
C ASN A 179 -7.73 16.27 58.07
N SER A 180 -7.20 15.37 57.24
CA SER A 180 -6.80 14.01 57.63
C SER A 180 -5.76 13.94 58.75
N GLY A 181 -4.99 15.02 58.97
CA GLY A 181 -4.05 15.15 60.08
C GLY A 181 -4.67 15.67 61.39
N GLY A 182 -5.99 15.89 61.41
CA GLY A 182 -6.71 16.42 62.57
C GLY A 182 -6.49 17.91 62.84
N ALA A 183 -5.91 18.66 61.89
CA ALA A 183 -5.74 20.10 62.00
C ALA A 183 -6.95 20.85 61.40
N VAL A 184 -7.35 21.95 62.05
CA VAL A 184 -8.44 22.81 61.58
C VAL A 184 -8.04 23.50 60.27
N VAL A 185 -8.91 23.43 59.27
CA VAL A 185 -8.76 24.11 57.98
C VAL A 185 -9.25 25.55 58.14
N ASN A 186 -8.34 26.45 58.50
CA ASN A 186 -8.67 27.85 58.74
C ASN A 186 -9.35 28.51 57.52
N GLY A 187 -10.48 29.18 57.76
CA GLY A 187 -11.26 29.85 56.72
C GLY A 187 -12.16 28.93 55.89
N ALA A 188 -12.19 27.62 56.15
CA ALA A 188 -13.09 26.69 55.46
C ALA A 188 -14.57 26.92 55.80
N VAL A 189 -14.86 27.25 57.06
CA VAL A 189 -16.20 27.59 57.55
C VAL A 189 -16.18 29.05 57.95
N LEU A 190 -16.99 29.86 57.26
CA LEU A 190 -17.18 31.27 57.59
C LEU A 190 -18.20 31.39 58.72
N ASN A 191 -18.01 32.35 59.62
CA ASN A 191 -18.90 32.56 60.76
C ASN A 191 -19.18 31.24 61.52
N ASN A 192 -18.11 30.52 61.86
CA ASN A 192 -18.18 29.17 62.42
C ASN A 192 -18.84 29.09 63.80
N SER A 193 -18.92 30.21 64.50
CA SER A 193 -19.66 30.34 65.76
C SER A 193 -20.90 31.24 65.70
N PHE A 194 -21.35 31.61 64.49
CA PHE A 194 -22.64 32.29 64.29
C PHE A 194 -22.79 33.68 64.93
N GLU A 195 -21.68 34.39 65.16
CA GLU A 195 -21.61 35.74 65.76
C GLU A 195 -21.95 36.89 64.80
N THR A 196 -22.48 36.56 63.63
CA THR A 196 -22.91 37.53 62.61
C THR A 196 -24.21 37.03 61.97
N PRO A 197 -25.22 37.89 61.78
CA PRO A 197 -25.35 39.23 62.36
C PRO A 197 -25.44 39.17 63.89
N ASP A 198 -24.89 40.17 64.56
CA ASP A 198 -25.01 40.31 66.02
C ASP A 198 -26.44 40.73 66.42
N LEU A 199 -27.17 39.84 67.08
CA LEU A 199 -28.51 40.07 67.64
C LEU A 199 -28.53 40.81 69.00
N GLY A 200 -27.37 41.13 69.58
CA GLY A 200 -27.23 41.68 70.93
C GLY A 200 -27.58 40.68 72.05
N ASN A 201 -27.56 41.15 73.30
CA ASN A 201 -27.71 40.33 74.51
C ASN A 201 -29.05 40.53 75.27
N ALA A 202 -30.10 40.97 74.57
CA ALA A 202 -31.41 41.21 75.19
C ALA A 202 -32.25 39.92 75.31
N SER A 203 -33.11 39.86 76.34
CA SER A 203 -34.09 38.78 76.48
C SER A 203 -35.06 38.76 75.29
N GLY A 204 -34.94 37.75 74.43
CA GLY A 204 -35.72 37.62 73.19
C GLY A 204 -34.93 37.82 71.90
N SER A 205 -33.61 38.06 71.97
CA SER A 205 -32.71 38.17 70.81
C SER A 205 -32.54 36.85 70.04
N LEU A 206 -33.53 36.52 69.20
CA LEU A 206 -33.47 35.42 68.23
C LEU A 206 -34.00 35.89 66.87
N ALA A 207 -33.41 35.39 65.80
CA ALA A 207 -33.79 35.71 64.43
C ALA A 207 -33.91 34.44 63.59
N TYR A 208 -35.14 34.08 63.22
CA TYR A 208 -35.38 33.07 62.18
C TYR A 208 -34.90 33.59 60.82
N ASN A 209 -34.35 32.70 60.00
CA ASN A 209 -33.88 33.03 58.66
C ASN A 209 -32.93 34.23 58.62
N ALA A 210 -32.00 34.30 59.58
CA ALA A 210 -31.07 35.43 59.75
C ALA A 210 -30.28 35.70 58.46
N THR A 211 -30.35 36.94 57.96
CA THR A 211 -29.64 37.38 56.76
C THR A 211 -28.28 37.99 57.13
N GLY A 212 -27.30 37.89 56.22
CA GLY A 212 -25.94 38.42 56.46
C GLY A 212 -25.01 37.49 57.25
N ALA A 213 -25.50 36.33 57.70
CA ALA A 213 -24.76 35.40 58.56
C ALA A 213 -23.71 34.53 57.86
N GLN A 214 -23.54 34.63 56.53
CA GLN A 214 -22.76 33.68 55.71
C GLN A 214 -23.29 32.22 55.73
N TRP A 215 -24.32 31.95 56.53
CA TRP A 215 -25.12 30.73 56.54
C TRP A 215 -26.50 31.03 55.95
N GLU A 216 -27.00 30.11 55.16
CA GLU A 216 -28.38 30.09 54.69
C GLU A 216 -29.21 29.28 55.68
N PHE A 217 -30.24 29.90 56.23
CA PHE A 217 -31.17 29.26 57.16
C PHE A 217 -32.46 28.93 56.42
N THR A 218 -32.87 27.66 56.49
CA THR A 218 -34.10 27.17 55.85
C THR A 218 -35.05 26.56 56.88
N GLY A 219 -36.36 26.64 56.64
CA GLY A 219 -37.38 26.17 57.60
C GLY A 219 -37.36 26.96 58.92
N ALA A 220 -37.67 26.30 60.03
CA ALA A 220 -37.66 26.89 61.37
C ALA A 220 -36.23 26.89 61.98
N SER A 221 -35.28 27.55 61.31
CA SER A 221 -33.90 27.72 61.80
C SER A 221 -33.47 29.19 61.81
N GLY A 222 -32.41 29.50 62.56
CA GLY A 222 -31.95 30.87 62.70
C GLY A 222 -30.78 31.00 63.69
N ILE A 223 -30.53 32.22 64.15
CA ILE A 223 -29.52 32.53 65.19
C ILE A 223 -30.24 32.96 66.47
N ALA A 224 -29.71 32.53 67.61
CA ALA A 224 -30.20 32.91 68.93
C ALA A 224 -29.03 33.37 69.81
N ALA A 225 -29.21 34.49 70.50
CA ALA A 225 -28.23 34.95 71.47
C ALA A 225 -28.16 34.03 72.70
N ASN A 226 -26.98 33.93 73.29
CA ASN A 226 -26.75 33.28 74.57
C ASN A 226 -27.50 34.04 75.67
N GLY A 227 -28.26 33.33 76.49
CA GLY A 227 -29.18 33.91 77.46
C GLY A 227 -30.57 34.27 76.90
N SER A 228 -30.84 34.04 75.61
CA SER A 228 -32.18 34.21 75.03
C SER A 228 -33.16 33.14 75.53
N ALA A 229 -34.46 33.34 75.25
CA ALA A 229 -35.50 32.35 75.57
C ALA A 229 -35.30 30.97 74.88
N PHE A 230 -34.48 30.93 73.83
CA PHE A 230 -34.14 29.70 73.11
C PHE A 230 -32.89 29.04 73.71
N ASN A 231 -31.80 29.80 73.91
CA ASN A 231 -30.54 29.27 74.40
C ASN A 231 -30.08 29.94 75.71
N SER A 232 -30.24 29.26 76.84
CA SER A 232 -29.84 29.79 78.17
C SER A 232 -28.40 29.44 78.58
N THR A 233 -27.70 28.60 77.81
CA THR A 233 -26.35 28.11 78.14
C THR A 233 -25.39 28.56 77.06
N ALA A 234 -24.30 29.24 77.43
CA ALA A 234 -23.28 29.64 76.46
C ALA A 234 -22.33 28.45 76.16
N PRO A 235 -22.00 28.18 74.89
CA PRO A 235 -20.96 27.23 74.51
C PRO A 235 -19.56 27.73 74.92
N ALA A 236 -18.69 26.80 75.29
CA ALA A 236 -17.33 27.15 75.72
C ALA A 236 -16.49 27.58 74.52
N GLY A 237 -16.11 28.86 74.49
CA GLY A 237 -15.28 29.45 73.43
C GLY A 237 -16.03 29.82 72.14
N GLY A 238 -17.36 29.77 72.14
CA GLY A 238 -18.23 30.07 71.00
C GLY A 238 -18.40 31.55 70.68
N GLY A 239 -18.55 32.37 71.72
CA GLY A 239 -18.96 33.76 71.59
C GLY A 239 -20.33 33.98 72.25
N ASP A 240 -21.11 34.94 71.76
CA ASP A 240 -22.35 35.40 72.39
C ASP A 240 -23.60 34.81 71.73
N GLN A 241 -23.51 34.07 70.62
CA GLN A 241 -24.67 33.59 69.86
C GLN A 241 -24.47 32.18 69.30
N VAL A 242 -25.57 31.52 68.88
CA VAL A 242 -25.55 30.16 68.34
C VAL A 242 -26.56 29.99 67.22
N ALA A 243 -26.34 29.06 66.30
CA ALA A 243 -27.38 28.65 65.37
C ALA A 243 -28.35 27.67 66.03
N PHE A 244 -29.65 27.86 65.78
CA PHE A 244 -30.69 26.97 66.25
C PHE A 244 -31.44 26.29 65.10
N MET A 245 -31.92 25.09 65.37
CA MET A 245 -32.73 24.27 64.47
C MET A 245 -33.95 23.74 65.21
N GLN A 246 -35.10 24.36 64.97
CA GLN A 246 -36.38 23.90 65.48
C GLN A 246 -37.07 23.01 64.43
N ASN A 247 -37.70 21.92 64.87
CA ASN A 247 -38.36 20.96 63.98
C ASN A 247 -37.44 20.47 62.85
N GLN A 248 -37.77 20.75 61.58
CA GLN A 248 -36.95 20.40 60.42
C GLN A 248 -36.13 21.57 59.86
N GLY A 249 -35.96 22.64 60.66
CA GLY A 249 -35.09 23.76 60.31
C GLY A 249 -33.66 23.32 60.03
N ALA A 250 -33.02 23.96 59.06
CA ALA A 250 -31.69 23.58 58.60
C ALA A 250 -30.82 24.78 58.18
N PRO A 251 -29.80 25.16 58.98
CA PRO A 251 -28.70 26.00 58.54
C PRO A 251 -27.76 25.24 57.60
N GLN A 252 -27.32 25.91 56.55
CA GLN A 252 -26.37 25.38 55.59
C GLN A 252 -25.38 26.44 55.09
N GLN A 253 -24.18 26.00 54.70
CA GLN A 253 -23.15 26.84 54.08
C GLN A 253 -22.43 26.05 52.99
N THR A 254 -22.12 26.69 51.88
CA THR A 254 -21.23 26.12 50.86
C THR A 254 -19.78 26.45 51.21
N LEU A 255 -19.00 25.42 51.51
CA LEU A 255 -17.58 25.48 51.85
C LEU A 255 -16.74 25.33 50.58
N THR A 256 -15.60 26.01 50.52
CA THR A 256 -14.59 25.78 49.49
C THR A 256 -13.47 24.96 50.10
N LEU A 257 -13.47 23.66 49.83
CA LEU A 257 -12.48 22.74 50.37
C LEU A 257 -11.56 22.25 49.27
N ALA A 258 -10.26 22.25 49.50
CA ALA A 258 -9.32 21.54 48.63
C ALA A 258 -9.72 20.05 48.54
N PRO A 259 -9.31 19.33 47.49
CA PRO A 259 -9.57 17.91 47.44
C PRO A 259 -8.76 17.21 48.55
N GLY A 260 -9.39 16.27 49.25
CA GLY A 260 -8.85 15.65 50.45
C GLY A 260 -9.91 14.96 51.29
N THR A 261 -9.48 14.33 52.37
CA THR A 261 -10.38 13.72 53.36
C THR A 261 -10.51 14.64 54.56
N TYR A 262 -11.76 14.89 54.98
CA TYR A 262 -12.10 15.83 56.02
C TYR A 262 -13.11 15.24 57.01
N THR A 263 -13.14 15.78 58.22
CA THR A 263 -14.22 15.56 59.20
C THR A 263 -14.80 16.90 59.61
N ILE A 264 -16.06 16.94 60.04
CA ILE A 264 -16.65 18.13 60.67
C ILE A 264 -16.61 17.94 62.19
N ARG A 265 -16.14 18.95 62.91
CA ARG A 265 -16.26 19.05 64.37
C ARG A 265 -17.17 20.21 64.71
N PHE A 266 -18.03 20.02 65.70
CA PHE A 266 -18.97 21.05 66.14
C PHE A 266 -19.41 20.79 67.58
N GLN A 267 -19.81 21.83 68.30
CA GLN A 267 -20.49 21.71 69.59
C GLN A 267 -22.00 21.69 69.39
N ALA A 268 -22.72 20.88 70.16
CA ALA A 268 -24.18 20.88 70.13
C ALA A 268 -24.82 20.62 71.50
N ILE A 269 -26.01 21.18 71.70
CA ILE A 269 -26.91 20.99 72.86
C ILE A 269 -28.38 21.06 72.37
N GLN A 270 -29.33 20.67 73.21
CA GLN A 270 -30.77 20.92 72.98
C GLN A 270 -31.46 21.45 74.25
N ARG A 271 -32.64 22.07 74.11
CA ARG A 271 -33.41 22.63 75.25
C ARG A 271 -33.88 21.53 76.21
N THR A 272 -34.06 21.89 77.49
CA THR A 272 -34.63 21.01 78.53
C THR A 272 -36.01 20.51 78.10
N THR A 273 -36.26 19.20 78.23
CA THR A 273 -37.48 18.48 77.78
C THR A 273 -37.66 18.26 76.26
N ASN A 274 -36.70 18.69 75.43
CA ASN A 274 -36.73 18.42 73.99
C ASN A 274 -36.10 17.06 73.63
N ASN A 275 -36.54 16.51 72.50
CA ASN A 275 -35.90 15.37 71.84
C ASN A 275 -35.64 15.69 70.36
N GLN A 276 -34.65 16.55 70.13
CA GLN A 276 -34.24 17.00 68.82
C GLN A 276 -32.94 16.32 68.40
N SER A 277 -33.02 15.47 67.39
CA SER A 277 -31.83 14.92 66.72
C SER A 277 -31.44 15.81 65.54
N VAL A 278 -30.13 15.92 65.33
CA VAL A 278 -29.51 16.72 64.26
C VAL A 278 -28.80 15.78 63.31
N GLN A 279 -29.17 15.85 62.04
CA GLN A 279 -28.49 15.21 60.93
C GLN A 279 -27.43 16.17 60.35
N VAL A 280 -26.20 15.72 60.19
CA VAL A 280 -25.14 16.48 59.51
C VAL A 280 -24.97 15.92 58.11
N LEU A 281 -25.19 16.75 57.11
CA LEU A 281 -25.18 16.41 55.69
C LEU A 281 -24.06 17.17 54.99
N VAL A 282 -23.33 16.46 54.14
CA VAL A 282 -22.32 17.04 53.23
C VAL A 282 -22.74 16.68 51.81
N ASN A 283 -22.99 17.70 50.97
CA ASN A 283 -23.57 17.54 49.62
C ASN A 283 -24.83 16.64 49.62
N GLY A 284 -25.66 16.77 50.66
CA GLY A 284 -26.88 15.97 50.84
C GLY A 284 -26.68 14.54 51.38
N THR A 285 -25.43 14.10 51.58
CA THR A 285 -25.12 12.79 52.17
C THR A 285 -24.92 12.90 53.67
N GLN A 286 -25.58 12.05 54.48
CA GLN A 286 -25.42 12.07 55.93
C GLN A 286 -24.01 11.59 56.34
N VAL A 287 -23.27 12.44 57.05
CA VAL A 287 -21.94 12.12 57.62
C VAL A 287 -21.97 11.93 59.15
N ALA A 288 -23.05 12.37 59.80
CA ALA A 288 -23.37 12.05 61.19
C ALA A 288 -24.86 12.22 61.48
N SER A 289 -25.34 11.56 62.53
CA SER A 289 -26.63 11.84 63.17
C SER A 289 -26.40 11.82 64.67
N VAL A 290 -26.74 12.91 65.34
CA VAL A 290 -26.49 13.10 66.78
C VAL A 290 -27.77 13.52 67.47
N THR A 291 -27.96 13.06 68.71
CA THR A 291 -28.99 13.58 69.61
C THR A 291 -28.24 14.34 70.71
N PRO A 292 -28.12 15.68 70.61
CA PRO A 292 -27.36 16.46 71.58
C PRO A 292 -27.89 16.27 73.00
N PRO A 293 -27.05 16.38 74.04
CA PRO A 293 -27.52 16.30 75.42
C PRO A 293 -28.33 17.55 75.81
N GLN A 294 -29.00 17.46 76.96
CA GLN A 294 -29.56 18.61 77.65
C GLN A 294 -28.55 19.14 78.69
N GLY A 295 -28.54 20.45 78.92
CA GLY A 295 -27.81 21.09 80.03
C GLY A 295 -26.37 21.55 79.74
N SER A 296 -25.62 20.92 78.85
CA SER A 296 -24.28 21.39 78.45
C SER A 296 -23.93 21.01 77.02
N TYR A 297 -23.13 21.84 76.33
CA TYR A 297 -22.63 21.54 75.00
C TYR A 297 -21.66 20.35 75.03
N ILE A 298 -21.81 19.44 74.06
CA ILE A 298 -20.83 18.38 73.78
C ILE A 298 -20.25 18.59 72.39
N THR A 299 -18.95 18.33 72.25
CA THR A 299 -18.26 18.32 70.96
C THR A 299 -18.48 16.99 70.23
N TYR A 300 -18.92 17.06 68.99
CA TYR A 300 -19.06 15.93 68.08
C TYR A 300 -18.02 16.02 66.96
N THR A 301 -17.58 14.87 66.46
CA THR A 301 -16.78 14.77 65.23
C THR A 301 -17.45 13.74 64.32
N THR A 302 -17.70 14.12 63.06
CA THR A 302 -18.41 13.27 62.11
C THR A 302 -17.54 12.13 61.60
N ALA A 303 -18.15 11.18 60.88
CA ALA A 303 -17.38 10.33 59.96
C ALA A 303 -16.65 11.21 58.93
N SER A 304 -15.56 10.69 58.38
CA SER A 304 -14.81 11.38 57.34
C SER A 304 -15.59 11.42 56.02
N PHE A 305 -15.48 12.52 55.29
CA PHE A 305 -15.96 12.68 53.92
C PHE A 305 -14.82 13.12 53.01
N THR A 306 -14.96 12.85 51.71
CA THR A 306 -13.94 13.17 50.70
C THR A 306 -14.41 14.31 49.80
N VAL A 307 -13.48 15.20 49.48
CA VAL A 307 -13.64 16.26 48.48
C VAL A 307 -12.73 15.90 47.31
N GLY A 308 -13.27 15.87 46.10
CA GLY A 308 -12.59 15.33 44.91
C GLY A 308 -13.22 14.03 44.41
N ALA A 309 -12.94 13.66 43.16
CA ALA A 309 -13.42 12.41 42.58
C ALA A 309 -12.53 11.24 43.02
N ASN A 310 -13.16 10.10 43.33
CA ASN A 310 -12.43 8.83 43.40
C ASN A 310 -11.88 8.51 42.00
N LEU A 311 -10.68 7.95 41.92
CA LEU A 311 -10.02 7.52 40.71
C LEU A 311 -10.90 6.61 39.83
N ALA A 312 -11.76 5.78 40.42
CA ALA A 312 -12.71 4.95 39.69
C ALA A 312 -13.78 5.76 38.93
N ALA A 313 -14.05 6.99 39.36
CA ALA A 313 -14.92 7.94 38.64
C ALA A 313 -14.17 8.75 37.56
N LEU A 314 -12.84 8.59 37.49
CA LEU A 314 -12.01 9.13 36.43
C LEU A 314 -11.60 7.98 35.50
N THR A 315 -11.23 8.31 34.26
CA THR A 315 -10.58 7.34 33.39
C THR A 315 -9.08 7.51 33.58
N PRO A 316 -8.40 6.71 34.42
CA PRO A 316 -6.96 6.81 34.54
C PRO A 316 -6.32 6.35 33.24
N HIS A 317 -5.41 7.14 32.68
CA HIS A 317 -4.57 6.68 31.59
C HIS A 317 -3.18 6.28 32.12
N SER A 318 -2.58 7.09 32.99
CA SER A 318 -1.22 6.90 33.48
C SER A 318 -1.16 6.57 34.96
N LEU A 319 -1.51 5.33 35.30
CA LEU A 319 -1.61 4.88 36.68
C LEU A 319 -0.48 3.94 37.10
N ALA A 320 0.15 4.26 38.22
CA ALA A 320 1.17 3.45 38.87
C ALA A 320 0.77 3.09 40.31
N PRO A 321 0.48 1.82 40.63
CA PRO A 321 0.33 1.38 42.02
C PRO A 321 1.70 1.32 42.70
N VAL A 322 1.74 1.82 43.94
CA VAL A 322 2.94 1.96 44.75
C VAL A 322 2.66 1.52 46.19
N THR A 323 3.52 0.70 46.77
CA THR A 323 3.43 0.29 48.19
C THR A 323 4.56 0.90 48.99
N VAL A 324 4.22 1.58 50.07
CA VAL A 324 5.17 2.16 51.03
C VAL A 324 5.19 1.28 52.29
N THR A 325 6.35 0.68 52.58
CA THR A 325 6.48 -0.40 53.58
C THR A 325 6.99 0.05 54.96
N GLY A 326 7.15 1.36 55.20
CA GLY A 326 7.32 1.89 56.57
C GLY A 326 8.66 2.57 56.89
N THR A 327 9.75 2.26 56.19
CA THR A 327 11.09 2.78 56.58
C THR A 327 11.91 3.37 55.44
N THR A 328 11.50 3.19 54.18
CA THR A 328 12.28 3.61 53.02
C THR A 328 11.41 4.43 52.04
N PRO A 329 11.87 5.61 51.59
CA PRO A 329 11.23 6.32 50.48
C PRO A 329 11.11 5.45 49.23
N VAL A 330 10.00 5.56 48.51
CA VAL A 330 9.85 4.94 47.18
C VAL A 330 10.26 5.96 46.12
N THR A 331 11.31 5.63 45.37
CA THR A 331 11.87 6.49 44.31
C THR A 331 11.79 5.80 42.96
N GLY A 332 11.79 6.57 41.87
CA GLY A 332 11.79 6.02 40.51
C GLY A 332 10.41 5.59 40.01
N VAL A 333 9.33 6.20 40.52
CA VAL A 333 7.98 6.02 39.98
C VAL A 333 7.84 6.87 38.71
N ASP A 334 8.48 6.42 37.64
CA ASP A 334 8.68 7.22 36.43
C ASP A 334 7.58 7.00 35.38
N PHE A 335 7.36 8.03 34.56
CA PHE A 335 6.40 8.03 33.45
C PHE A 335 7.05 8.61 32.18
N GLY A 336 6.92 7.89 31.06
CA GLY A 336 7.40 8.33 29.74
C GLY A 336 6.25 8.65 28.79
N PHE A 337 6.45 9.64 27.91
CA PHE A 337 5.43 10.13 26.97
C PHE A 337 6.01 10.39 25.57
N ASN A 338 5.20 10.27 24.52
CA ASN A 338 5.54 10.67 23.15
C ASN A 338 4.30 11.24 22.43
N PHE A 339 4.48 12.10 21.43
CA PHE A 339 3.37 12.81 20.77
C PHE A 339 2.99 12.24 19.40
N ASP A 340 3.64 11.15 18.99
CA ASP A 340 3.63 10.64 17.62
C ASP A 340 2.86 9.29 17.54
N VAL A 341 2.46 8.75 18.70
CA VAL A 341 1.79 7.45 18.85
C VAL A 341 0.28 7.57 18.70
N ILE A 342 -0.30 6.62 17.97
CA ILE A 342 -1.74 6.47 17.76
C ILE A 342 -2.16 5.09 18.30
N THR A 343 -3.06 5.05 19.29
CA THR A 343 -3.41 3.83 20.05
C THR A 343 -4.89 3.49 20.01
N ASN A 344 -5.70 4.30 19.33
CA ASN A 344 -7.13 4.05 19.18
C ASN A 344 -7.67 4.60 17.85
N VAL A 345 -8.91 4.21 17.56
CA VAL A 345 -9.67 4.62 16.36
C VAL A 345 -10.64 5.78 16.62
N ASN A 346 -10.55 6.46 17.77
CA ASN A 346 -11.43 7.57 18.09
C ASN A 346 -11.20 8.75 17.14
N ASP A 347 -12.24 9.54 16.88
CA ASP A 347 -12.13 10.75 16.05
C ASP A 347 -11.23 11.83 16.66
N ALA A 348 -11.18 11.93 17.99
CA ALA A 348 -10.43 12.96 18.70
C ALA A 348 -9.94 12.48 20.08
N GLY A 349 -9.06 13.28 20.69
CA GLY A 349 -8.49 13.03 22.00
C GLY A 349 -7.17 12.26 21.96
N GLN A 350 -6.64 11.95 23.13
CA GLN A 350 -5.36 11.26 23.30
C GLN A 350 -5.29 9.96 22.48
N GLY A 351 -4.16 9.72 21.81
CA GLY A 351 -3.95 8.50 21.03
C GLY A 351 -4.76 8.38 19.74
N SER A 352 -5.52 9.42 19.35
CA SER A 352 -6.25 9.46 18.07
C SER A 352 -5.37 9.97 16.92
N LEU A 353 -5.71 9.59 15.69
CA LEU A 353 -5.07 10.11 14.47
C LEU A 353 -5.18 11.64 14.37
N ARG A 354 -6.34 12.21 14.74
CA ARG A 354 -6.53 13.67 14.76
C ARG A 354 -5.54 14.35 15.69
N GLN A 355 -5.31 13.78 16.87
CA GLN A 355 -4.35 14.34 17.83
C GLN A 355 -2.93 14.26 17.31
N PHE A 356 -2.53 13.16 16.66
CA PHE A 356 -1.24 13.07 15.98
C PHE A 356 -1.04 14.22 14.99
N ILE A 357 -2.02 14.48 14.12
CA ILE A 357 -1.92 15.58 13.13
C ILE A 357 -1.79 16.93 13.82
N LEU A 358 -2.57 17.20 14.88
CA LEU A 358 -2.47 18.44 15.65
C LEU A 358 -1.09 18.61 16.30
N ASN A 359 -0.53 17.53 16.85
CA ASN A 359 0.81 17.51 17.43
C ASN A 359 1.87 17.80 16.36
N ALA A 360 1.83 17.06 15.24
CA ALA A 360 2.78 17.19 14.13
C ALA A 360 2.78 18.59 13.50
N ASN A 361 1.62 19.25 13.48
CA ASN A 361 1.49 20.62 12.96
C ASN A 361 2.10 21.68 13.88
N ALA A 362 2.11 21.44 15.19
CA ALA A 362 2.55 22.42 16.18
C ALA A 362 4.02 22.28 16.57
N LEU A 363 4.54 21.05 16.55
CA LEU A 363 5.87 20.73 17.07
C LEU A 363 6.96 20.85 16.00
N ASP A 364 8.12 21.40 16.38
CA ASP A 364 9.31 21.43 15.54
C ASP A 364 10.02 20.07 15.53
N ASN A 365 10.49 19.67 14.34
CA ASN A 365 11.18 18.41 14.08
C ASN A 365 12.71 18.50 14.17
N THR A 366 13.30 19.66 14.49
CA THR A 366 14.76 19.87 14.48
C THR A 366 15.57 18.84 15.29
N THR A 367 15.08 18.44 16.46
CA THR A 367 15.74 17.47 17.37
C THR A 367 15.21 16.04 17.23
N LEU A 368 14.13 15.84 16.47
CA LEU A 368 13.43 14.56 16.36
C LEU A 368 14.24 13.52 15.57
N ARG A 369 14.32 12.31 16.11
CA ARG A 369 15.03 11.16 15.52
C ARG A 369 14.43 9.85 16.02
N GLN A 370 13.19 9.55 15.63
CA GLN A 370 12.55 8.28 15.97
C GLN A 370 13.42 7.10 15.54
N GLN A 371 13.61 6.14 16.46
CA GLN A 371 14.51 5.01 16.23
C GLN A 371 14.06 4.21 15.01
N GLY A 372 14.98 3.92 14.09
CA GLY A 372 14.69 3.21 12.83
C GLY A 372 14.04 4.07 11.74
N ARG A 373 13.84 5.38 11.96
CA ARG A 373 13.23 6.30 11.00
C ARG A 373 14.19 7.43 10.59
N ALA A 374 13.81 8.16 9.54
CA ALA A 374 14.58 9.31 9.07
C ALA A 374 14.59 10.43 10.13
N ARG A 375 15.74 11.09 10.30
CA ARG A 375 15.85 12.22 11.25
C ARG A 375 14.96 13.38 10.79
N ARG A 376 14.47 14.15 11.76
CA ARG A 376 13.69 15.38 11.57
C ARG A 376 12.39 15.17 10.78
N ARG A 377 11.81 13.99 10.88
CA ARG A 377 10.51 13.65 10.29
C ARG A 377 9.59 13.13 11.36
N GLU A 378 8.40 13.72 11.42
CA GLU A 378 7.35 13.31 12.36
C GLU A 378 6.60 12.12 11.79
N THR A 379 6.94 10.90 12.22
CA THR A 379 6.31 9.68 11.70
C THR A 379 5.24 9.18 12.64
N SER A 380 4.01 9.00 12.14
CA SER A 380 2.91 8.40 12.90
C SER A 380 3.27 6.96 13.29
N LEU A 381 3.03 6.60 14.56
CA LEU A 381 3.25 5.24 15.07
C LEU A 381 1.90 4.61 15.45
N PHE A 382 1.27 3.91 14.51
CA PHE A 382 0.03 3.19 14.76
C PHE A 382 0.30 1.93 15.60
N MET A 383 -0.38 1.84 16.73
CA MET A 383 -0.35 0.73 17.69
C MET A 383 -1.78 0.43 18.14
N ILE A 384 -2.67 0.14 17.18
CA ILE A 384 -4.09 -0.14 17.44
C ILE A 384 -4.23 -1.58 17.94
N PRO A 385 -4.84 -1.82 19.12
CA PRO A 385 -4.97 -3.16 19.68
C PRO A 385 -5.83 -4.08 18.83
N ASP A 386 -5.34 -5.31 18.64
CA ASP A 386 -6.00 -6.40 17.92
C ASP A 386 -6.61 -7.45 18.87
N GLY A 387 -6.69 -7.14 20.18
CA GLY A 387 -7.11 -8.03 21.24
C GLY A 387 -6.03 -9.00 21.75
N GLN A 388 -4.86 -9.06 21.11
CA GLN A 388 -3.74 -9.90 21.50
C GLN A 388 -2.63 -9.09 22.20
N ALA A 389 -1.70 -9.80 22.82
CA ALA A 389 -0.54 -9.19 23.46
C ALA A 389 0.58 -8.96 22.43
N HIS A 390 1.08 -7.73 22.37
CA HIS A 390 2.20 -7.32 21.52
C HIS A 390 3.22 -6.51 22.32
N PRO A 391 4.50 -6.45 21.91
CA PRO A 391 5.47 -5.56 22.56
C PRO A 391 4.94 -4.12 22.61
N GLY A 392 4.81 -3.58 23.82
CA GLY A 392 4.21 -2.25 24.03
C GLY A 392 2.72 -2.24 24.33
N LEU A 393 1.96 -3.20 23.82
CA LEU A 393 0.52 -3.28 24.07
C LEU A 393 0.23 -4.13 25.31
N ARG A 394 -0.69 -3.63 26.14
CA ARG A 394 -1.14 -4.34 27.33
C ARG A 394 -1.95 -5.56 26.89
N ALA A 395 -1.74 -6.68 27.57
CA ALA A 395 -2.62 -7.84 27.44
C ALA A 395 -4.08 -7.45 27.76
N SER A 396 -5.03 -8.11 27.09
CA SER A 396 -6.48 -7.93 27.28
C SER A 396 -7.03 -6.53 26.97
N LEU A 397 -6.33 -5.71 26.17
CA LEU A 397 -6.96 -4.54 25.57
C LEU A 397 -8.09 -4.98 24.65
N THR A 398 -9.16 -4.20 24.62
CA THR A 398 -10.28 -4.43 23.69
C THR A 398 -9.76 -4.39 22.25
N ASP A 399 -10.11 -5.40 21.45
CA ASP A 399 -9.86 -5.40 20.01
C ASP A 399 -10.57 -4.20 19.37
N GLN A 400 -9.81 -3.37 18.67
CA GLN A 400 -10.30 -2.19 17.95
C GLN A 400 -10.25 -2.38 16.44
N LEU A 401 -9.86 -3.57 15.95
CA LEU A 401 -9.85 -3.87 14.53
C LEU A 401 -11.17 -4.49 14.10
N THR A 402 -11.65 -4.12 12.92
CA THR A 402 -12.88 -4.65 12.33
C THR A 402 -12.56 -5.53 11.12
N GLY A 403 -13.43 -6.49 10.80
CA GLY A 403 -13.27 -7.37 9.64
C GLY A 403 -13.04 -8.85 9.99
N SER A 404 -12.93 -9.68 8.96
CA SER A 404 -12.71 -11.14 9.10
C SER A 404 -11.23 -11.48 9.29
N ALA A 405 -10.92 -12.71 9.72
CA ALA A 405 -9.54 -13.17 9.87
C ALA A 405 -8.75 -13.00 8.56
N GLY A 406 -7.55 -12.40 8.65
CA GLY A 406 -6.71 -12.06 7.49
C GLY A 406 -7.14 -10.81 6.71
N GLN A 407 -8.17 -10.11 7.19
CA GLN A 407 -8.76 -8.90 6.59
C GLN A 407 -9.16 -7.89 7.68
N ARG A 408 -8.49 -7.91 8.84
CA ARG A 408 -8.83 -6.99 9.94
C ARG A 408 -8.07 -5.68 9.80
N VAL A 409 -8.77 -4.57 10.02
CA VAL A 409 -8.23 -3.22 9.84
C VAL A 409 -8.66 -2.28 10.97
N ALA A 410 -7.83 -1.27 11.23
CA ALA A 410 -8.18 -0.13 12.08
C ALA A 410 -8.99 0.87 11.25
N GLN A 411 -10.31 0.82 11.40
CA GLN A 411 -11.23 1.67 10.67
C GLN A 411 -11.51 2.98 11.43
N TYR A 412 -11.16 4.10 10.81
CA TYR A 412 -11.46 5.45 11.28
C TYR A 412 -12.65 6.00 10.50
N SER A 413 -13.65 6.51 11.23
CA SER A 413 -14.79 7.23 10.67
C SER A 413 -14.87 8.64 11.27
N PRO A 414 -14.08 9.60 10.75
CA PRO A 414 -14.04 10.95 11.30
C PRO A 414 -15.42 11.61 11.28
N ALA A 415 -15.84 12.15 12.42
CA ALA A 415 -17.13 12.86 12.55
C ALA A 415 -17.09 14.25 11.89
N SER A 416 -15.88 14.77 11.66
CA SER A 416 -15.61 16.04 10.99
C SER A 416 -14.32 15.94 10.17
N VAL A 417 -14.10 16.87 9.25
CA VAL A 417 -12.87 16.94 8.44
C VAL A 417 -11.63 16.88 9.35
N LEU A 418 -10.67 16.03 9.01
CA LEU A 418 -9.39 15.98 9.73
C LEU A 418 -8.61 17.29 9.55
N PRO A 419 -7.80 17.72 10.53
CA PRO A 419 -6.99 18.92 10.37
C PRO A 419 -6.05 18.79 9.17
N THR A 420 -5.84 19.88 8.44
CA THR A 420 -4.84 19.91 7.36
C THR A 420 -3.46 19.66 7.92
N ILE A 421 -2.66 18.79 7.29
CA ILE A 421 -1.25 18.60 7.65
C ILE A 421 -0.45 19.80 7.13
N THR A 422 0.12 20.57 8.06
CA THR A 422 0.92 21.79 7.82
C THR A 422 2.36 21.67 8.33
N GLY A 423 2.68 20.70 9.19
CA GLY A 423 4.05 20.45 9.65
C GLY A 423 4.91 19.82 8.55
N ALA A 424 5.99 20.51 8.12
CA ALA A 424 6.88 20.01 7.08
C ALA A 424 7.58 18.69 7.48
N GLY A 425 7.69 17.77 6.53
CA GLY A 425 8.31 16.46 6.76
C GLY A 425 7.45 15.48 7.57
N THR A 426 6.15 15.75 7.75
CA THR A 426 5.22 14.83 8.40
C THR A 426 5.04 13.57 7.56
N VAL A 427 5.13 12.41 8.20
CA VAL A 427 4.97 11.09 7.59
C VAL A 427 3.79 10.39 8.24
N LEU A 428 2.68 10.28 7.49
CA LEU A 428 1.54 9.45 7.86
C LEU A 428 1.76 8.05 7.27
N ASP A 429 2.17 7.10 8.11
CA ASP A 429 2.64 5.76 7.73
C ASP A 429 1.80 4.67 8.41
N GLY A 430 0.79 4.17 7.71
CA GLY A 430 -0.06 3.08 8.15
C GLY A 430 0.67 1.74 8.28
N THR A 431 1.83 1.56 7.63
CA THR A 431 2.65 0.33 7.75
C THR A 431 3.27 0.16 9.13
N THR A 432 3.20 1.21 9.97
CA THR A 432 3.59 1.12 11.38
C THR A 432 2.66 0.20 12.17
N GLN A 433 1.38 0.11 11.81
CA GLN A 433 0.46 -0.88 12.40
C GLN A 433 0.98 -2.30 12.15
N THR A 434 1.25 -2.62 10.88
CA THR A 434 1.78 -3.93 10.46
C THR A 434 3.07 -4.29 11.18
N SER A 435 4.00 -3.34 11.30
CA SER A 435 5.33 -3.60 11.86
C SER A 435 5.35 -3.67 13.39
N LEU A 436 4.39 -3.03 14.08
CA LEU A 436 4.35 -2.97 15.54
C LEU A 436 3.35 -3.96 16.16
N VAL A 437 2.25 -4.27 15.47
CA VAL A 437 1.16 -5.15 15.94
C VAL A 437 1.08 -6.44 15.10
N GLY A 438 1.80 -6.51 13.98
CA GLY A 438 1.74 -7.65 13.05
C GLY A 438 0.70 -7.45 11.95
N ASN A 439 0.81 -8.22 10.88
CA ASN A 439 -0.05 -8.09 9.71
C ASN A 439 -1.42 -8.76 9.93
N THR A 440 -2.46 -7.97 10.20
CA THR A 440 -3.84 -8.47 10.34
C THR A 440 -4.65 -8.42 9.05
N ASN A 441 -4.13 -7.80 7.99
CA ASN A 441 -4.71 -7.74 6.65
C ASN A 441 -3.73 -8.27 5.59
N THR A 442 -3.78 -9.57 5.33
CA THR A 442 -2.84 -10.25 4.42
C THR A 442 -3.25 -10.17 2.95
N VAL A 443 -4.25 -9.35 2.61
CA VAL A 443 -4.74 -9.19 1.23
C VAL A 443 -3.67 -8.52 0.37
N LEU A 444 -3.58 -8.96 -0.88
CA LEU A 444 -2.89 -8.23 -1.94
C LEU A 444 -3.95 -7.63 -2.87
N LEU A 445 -3.91 -6.32 -3.04
CA LEU A 445 -4.85 -5.54 -3.82
C LEU A 445 -4.29 -5.22 -5.20
N GLY A 446 -5.20 -5.10 -6.17
CA GLY A 446 -4.86 -4.87 -7.58
C GLY A 446 -4.60 -6.17 -8.33
N THR A 447 -4.35 -6.04 -9.63
CA THR A 447 -4.07 -7.15 -10.53
C THR A 447 -2.57 -7.41 -10.68
N GLY A 448 -1.73 -6.38 -10.54
CA GLY A 448 -0.28 -6.49 -10.74
C GLY A 448 0.09 -6.98 -12.16
N GLY A 449 1.24 -7.64 -12.29
CA GLY A 449 1.66 -8.28 -13.56
C GLY A 449 2.78 -7.50 -14.27
N THR A 450 2.63 -7.28 -15.57
CA THR A 450 3.57 -6.48 -16.38
C THR A 450 2.86 -5.34 -17.11
N VAL A 451 3.60 -4.26 -17.37
CA VAL A 451 3.09 -3.05 -18.03
C VAL A 451 4.01 -2.53 -19.14
N GLY A 452 3.42 -1.88 -20.13
CA GLY A 452 4.15 -1.33 -21.27
C GLY A 452 4.65 -2.39 -22.25
N THR A 453 5.40 -1.97 -23.26
CA THR A 453 5.98 -2.90 -24.26
C THR A 453 7.30 -3.52 -23.79
N ASP A 454 7.91 -2.96 -22.75
CA ASP A 454 9.12 -3.52 -22.12
C ASP A 454 8.81 -4.59 -21.06
N ASP A 455 7.53 -4.94 -20.84
CA ASP A 455 7.08 -5.87 -19.81
C ASP A 455 7.58 -5.52 -18.40
N LEU A 456 7.52 -4.24 -18.03
CA LEU A 456 7.97 -3.79 -16.71
C LEU A 456 7.11 -4.43 -15.61
N PRO A 457 7.70 -4.96 -14.53
CA PRO A 457 6.93 -5.58 -13.47
C PRO A 457 6.12 -4.56 -12.66
N LEU A 458 4.85 -4.87 -12.42
CA LEU A 458 3.94 -4.14 -11.54
C LEU A 458 3.57 -5.03 -10.35
N SER A 459 3.87 -4.57 -9.14
CA SER A 459 3.52 -5.28 -7.90
C SER A 459 2.11 -4.93 -7.45
N GLN A 460 1.41 -5.92 -6.89
CA GLN A 460 0.18 -5.67 -6.13
C GLN A 460 0.47 -4.83 -4.88
N VAL A 461 -0.53 -4.08 -4.42
CA VAL A 461 -0.45 -3.27 -3.20
C VAL A 461 -0.84 -4.13 -2.00
N SER A 462 -0.01 -4.19 -0.96
CA SER A 462 -0.40 -4.85 0.29
C SER A 462 -1.62 -4.15 0.90
N GLY A 463 -2.62 -4.91 1.32
CA GLY A 463 -3.85 -4.40 1.90
C GLY A 463 -3.56 -3.52 3.12
N PRO A 464 -3.86 -2.21 3.07
CA PRO A 464 -3.63 -1.33 4.20
C PRO A 464 -4.34 -1.81 5.46
N GLU A 465 -3.68 -1.71 6.62
CA GLU A 465 -4.30 -2.01 7.92
C GLU A 465 -4.94 -0.79 8.58
N VAL A 466 -4.73 0.39 7.99
CA VAL A 466 -5.33 1.65 8.44
C VAL A 466 -6.28 2.16 7.36
N GLU A 467 -7.55 2.31 7.72
CA GLU A 467 -8.62 2.72 6.82
C GLU A 467 -9.27 4.03 7.29
N LEU A 468 -9.34 5.01 6.39
CA LEU A 468 -10.17 6.21 6.54
C LEU A 468 -11.47 6.00 5.77
N ALA A 469 -12.49 5.50 6.47
CA ALA A 469 -13.84 5.30 5.95
C ALA A 469 -14.71 6.53 6.29
N VAL A 470 -14.67 7.53 5.40
CA VAL A 470 -15.33 8.83 5.60
C VAL A 470 -16.79 8.78 5.13
N THR A 471 -17.68 9.51 5.80
CA THR A 471 -19.10 9.67 5.40
C THR A 471 -19.49 11.13 5.16
N LEU A 472 -18.49 12.03 5.17
CA LEU A 472 -18.67 13.46 4.94
C LEU A 472 -19.07 13.73 3.49
N THR A 473 -20.18 14.42 3.29
CA THR A 473 -20.71 14.75 1.96
C THR A 473 -19.94 15.84 1.23
N ALA A 474 -19.06 16.56 1.92
CA ALA A 474 -18.23 17.63 1.37
C ALA A 474 -16.81 17.62 1.99
N GLY A 475 -15.83 18.08 1.22
CA GLY A 475 -14.43 18.19 1.64
C GLY A 475 -13.58 16.95 1.33
N SER A 476 -12.31 17.05 1.67
CA SER A 476 -11.31 15.99 1.48
C SER A 476 -11.23 15.10 2.72
N ALA A 477 -11.03 13.78 2.57
CA ALA A 477 -10.79 12.91 3.73
C ALA A 477 -9.47 13.27 4.42
N LEU A 478 -8.44 13.59 3.63
CA LEU A 478 -7.15 14.06 4.09
C LEU A 478 -6.64 15.22 3.25
N THR A 479 -6.10 16.25 3.90
CA THR A 479 -5.46 17.41 3.23
C THR A 479 -4.01 17.55 3.67
N ILE A 480 -3.07 17.56 2.72
CA ILE A 480 -1.63 17.68 2.93
C ILE A 480 -1.14 18.98 2.28
N ALA A 481 -0.95 20.02 3.09
CA ALA A 481 -0.38 21.29 2.65
C ALA A 481 1.13 21.40 2.92
N ALA A 482 1.65 20.54 3.78
CA ALA A 482 3.04 20.56 4.22
C ALA A 482 4.03 20.00 3.18
N ASP A 483 5.16 20.69 3.03
CA ASP A 483 6.28 20.26 2.19
C ASP A 483 6.96 18.98 2.73
N SER A 484 7.58 18.22 1.83
CA SER A 484 8.36 17.02 2.10
C SER A 484 7.60 15.92 2.87
N SER A 485 6.28 15.97 2.83
CA SER A 485 5.41 15.04 3.55
C SER A 485 5.26 13.71 2.83
N THR A 486 4.91 12.68 3.59
CA THR A 486 4.71 11.32 3.07
C THR A 486 3.38 10.75 3.54
N LEU A 487 2.64 10.14 2.62
CA LEU A 487 1.45 9.34 2.89
C LEU A 487 1.73 7.90 2.42
N ARG A 488 1.71 6.94 3.34
CA ARG A 488 2.04 5.56 3.03
C ARG A 488 1.11 4.56 3.71
N GLY A 489 0.63 3.57 2.94
CA GLY A 489 -0.01 2.38 3.50
C GLY A 489 -1.36 2.67 4.14
N LEU A 490 -2.14 3.61 3.60
CA LEU A 490 -3.50 3.90 4.05
C LEU A 490 -4.53 3.53 2.97
N SER A 491 -5.69 3.07 3.41
CA SER A 491 -6.91 3.04 2.60
C SER A 491 -7.73 4.29 2.88
N VAL A 492 -8.23 4.97 1.85
CA VAL A 492 -9.01 6.22 1.99
C VAL A 492 -10.19 6.23 1.03
N HIS A 493 -11.42 6.32 1.54
CA HIS A 493 -12.61 6.43 0.71
C HIS A 493 -13.76 7.17 1.40
N GLY A 494 -14.78 7.54 0.63
CA GLY A 494 -16.06 8.05 1.15
C GLY A 494 -16.16 9.55 1.36
N ALA A 495 -15.18 10.32 0.90
CA ALA A 495 -15.20 11.78 0.89
C ALA A 495 -15.47 12.34 -0.53
N ALA A 496 -15.70 13.66 -0.64
CA ALA A 496 -15.78 14.31 -1.95
C ALA A 496 -14.43 14.28 -2.68
N THR A 497 -13.32 14.33 -1.94
CA THR A 497 -11.99 14.00 -2.46
C THR A 497 -11.30 13.08 -1.46
N GLY A 498 -10.67 11.99 -1.91
CA GLY A 498 -9.95 11.09 -1.02
C GLY A 498 -8.78 11.85 -0.36
N VAL A 499 -7.78 12.19 -1.16
CA VAL A 499 -6.61 12.94 -0.69
C VAL A 499 -6.45 14.23 -1.49
N GLN A 500 -6.26 15.35 -0.81
CA GLN A 500 -5.85 16.61 -1.43
C GLN A 500 -4.44 16.98 -0.97
N ALA A 501 -3.54 17.20 -1.92
CA ALA A 501 -2.11 17.35 -1.63
C ALA A 501 -1.54 18.55 -2.39
N SER A 502 -0.93 19.50 -1.69
CA SER A 502 -0.38 20.74 -2.28
C SER A 502 1.03 21.14 -1.84
N GLY A 503 1.57 20.49 -0.81
CA GLY A 503 2.97 20.72 -0.40
C GLY A 503 3.96 20.33 -1.51
N ASN A 504 5.19 20.83 -1.45
CA ASN A 504 6.26 20.51 -2.39
C ASN A 504 7.07 19.28 -1.94
N GLY A 505 7.52 18.44 -2.86
CA GLY A 505 8.39 17.29 -2.55
C GLY A 505 7.65 16.14 -1.86
N LEU A 506 6.39 15.90 -2.22
CA LEU A 506 5.54 14.88 -1.59
C LEU A 506 5.89 13.47 -2.05
N LEU A 507 5.65 12.49 -1.18
CA LEU A 507 5.66 11.06 -1.51
C LEU A 507 4.33 10.42 -1.11
N LEU A 508 3.61 9.86 -2.07
CA LEU A 508 2.38 9.09 -1.85
C LEU A 508 2.62 7.68 -2.35
N GLU A 509 2.66 6.69 -1.46
CA GLU A 509 2.97 5.31 -1.87
C GLU A 509 2.26 4.20 -1.11
N GLY A 510 2.00 3.07 -1.79
CA GLY A 510 1.39 1.89 -1.15
C GLY A 510 -0.02 2.14 -0.61
N ASN A 511 -0.74 3.15 -1.13
CA ASN A 511 -2.07 3.50 -0.67
C ASN A 511 -3.15 2.85 -1.53
N ALA A 512 -4.33 2.63 -0.93
CA ALA A 512 -5.55 2.29 -1.64
C ALA A 512 -6.50 3.49 -1.59
N LEU A 513 -6.73 4.16 -2.72
CA LEU A 513 -7.54 5.38 -2.77
C LEU A 513 -8.85 5.14 -3.54
N GLY A 514 -9.98 5.45 -2.91
CA GLY A 514 -11.33 5.22 -3.43
C GLY A 514 -11.85 3.79 -3.28
N ILE A 515 -11.04 2.89 -2.73
CA ILE A 515 -11.30 1.46 -2.56
C ILE A 515 -11.21 1.08 -1.07
N THR A 516 -11.84 -0.02 -0.67
CA THR A 516 -11.65 -0.62 0.67
C THR A 516 -10.28 -1.31 0.80
N PRO A 517 -9.75 -1.51 2.01
CA PRO A 517 -8.45 -2.15 2.23
C PRO A 517 -8.43 -3.67 1.97
N THR A 518 -9.59 -4.29 1.73
CA THR A 518 -9.75 -5.76 1.71
C THR A 518 -10.18 -6.32 0.35
N ALA A 519 -10.61 -5.49 -0.58
CA ALA A 519 -10.99 -5.92 -1.93
C ALA A 519 -10.93 -4.75 -2.93
N VAL A 520 -10.64 -5.05 -4.19
CA VAL A 520 -10.82 -4.10 -5.31
C VAL A 520 -12.31 -3.98 -5.61
N ALA A 521 -13.04 -3.25 -4.78
CA ALA A 521 -14.49 -3.14 -4.85
C ALA A 521 -15.00 -1.74 -4.46
N LEU A 522 -16.14 -1.37 -5.04
CA LEU A 522 -16.88 -0.16 -4.67
C LEU A 522 -17.33 -0.26 -3.20
N PRO A 523 -17.02 0.72 -2.34
CA PRO A 523 -17.57 0.76 -0.99
C PRO A 523 -19.09 1.01 -1.07
N ALA A 524 -19.90 0.06 -0.58
CA ALA A 524 -21.36 0.06 -0.76
C ALA A 524 -22.08 1.32 -0.21
N THR A 525 -21.50 2.02 0.78
CA THR A 525 -22.11 3.18 1.45
C THR A 525 -21.22 4.44 1.47
N ALA A 526 -19.96 4.35 1.04
CA ALA A 526 -18.95 5.38 1.25
C ALA A 526 -18.03 5.52 0.03
N ARG A 527 -18.62 5.80 -1.14
CA ARG A 527 -17.89 6.08 -2.38
C ARG A 527 -17.20 7.43 -2.29
N THR A 528 -15.96 7.51 -2.76
CA THR A 528 -15.33 8.81 -3.03
C THR A 528 -16.07 9.49 -4.18
N SER A 529 -16.88 10.51 -3.91
CA SER A 529 -17.82 11.05 -4.90
C SER A 529 -17.17 11.94 -5.96
N GLY A 530 -15.98 12.49 -5.69
CA GLY A 530 -15.16 13.25 -6.63
C GLY A 530 -13.85 12.54 -6.95
N MET A 531 -12.73 13.15 -6.58
CA MET A 531 -11.39 12.70 -6.95
C MET A 531 -10.81 11.69 -5.96
N GLY A 532 -10.14 10.63 -6.43
CA GLY A 532 -9.34 9.77 -5.55
C GLY A 532 -8.18 10.55 -4.92
N LEU A 533 -7.41 11.23 -5.75
CA LEU A 533 -6.31 12.12 -5.39
C LEU A 533 -6.40 13.43 -6.18
N THR A 534 -6.32 14.57 -5.49
CA THR A 534 -6.06 15.87 -6.10
C THR A 534 -4.67 16.34 -5.72
N LEU A 535 -3.81 16.55 -6.72
CA LEU A 535 -2.43 16.95 -6.56
C LEU A 535 -2.20 18.35 -7.13
N ASN A 536 -2.05 19.33 -6.26
CA ASN A 536 -1.68 20.70 -6.55
C ASN A 536 -0.28 21.03 -6.00
N ALA A 537 0.67 20.12 -6.20
CA ALA A 537 2.03 20.21 -5.70
C ALA A 537 3.01 20.64 -6.82
N PRO A 538 4.03 21.47 -6.53
CA PRO A 538 5.09 21.78 -7.50
C PRO A 538 5.90 20.55 -7.91
N THR A 539 6.21 19.68 -6.95
CA THR A 539 6.82 18.36 -7.18
C THR A 539 6.21 17.31 -6.26
N ALA A 540 5.99 16.11 -6.79
CA ALA A 540 5.58 14.95 -6.00
C ALA A 540 5.98 13.64 -6.70
N THR A 541 6.04 12.56 -5.92
CA THR A 541 6.09 11.18 -6.41
C THR A 541 4.85 10.44 -5.93
N VAL A 542 4.04 9.96 -6.87
CA VAL A 542 2.91 9.06 -6.63
C VAL A 542 3.31 7.69 -7.16
N GLN A 543 3.56 6.73 -6.26
CA GLN A 543 4.08 5.42 -6.67
C GLN A 543 3.47 4.22 -5.95
N ASN A 544 3.34 3.08 -6.63
CA ASN A 544 2.89 1.83 -6.00
C ASN A 544 1.53 1.97 -5.29
N ASN A 545 0.63 2.82 -5.80
CA ASN A 545 -0.72 2.98 -5.25
C ASN A 545 -1.74 2.23 -6.10
N LEU A 546 -2.83 1.83 -5.48
CA LEU A 546 -4.05 1.39 -6.16
C LEU A 546 -5.09 2.50 -6.03
N ILE A 547 -5.54 3.05 -7.15
CA ILE A 547 -6.47 4.18 -7.20
C ILE A 547 -7.66 3.79 -8.07
N GLY A 548 -8.81 3.57 -7.45
CA GLY A 548 -9.98 3.14 -8.21
C GLY A 548 -11.30 3.51 -7.57
N TYR A 549 -12.37 3.28 -8.33
CA TYR A 549 -13.74 3.59 -7.93
C TYR A 549 -13.98 5.06 -7.51
N ALA A 550 -13.09 5.98 -7.90
CA ALA A 550 -13.33 7.40 -7.72
C ALA A 550 -14.53 7.85 -8.56
N GLY A 551 -15.32 8.78 -8.03
CA GLY A 551 -16.53 9.26 -8.68
C GLY A 551 -16.26 10.06 -9.95
N ILE A 552 -15.24 10.92 -9.96
CA ILE A 552 -14.83 11.73 -11.11
C ILE A 552 -13.55 11.17 -11.72
N SER A 553 -12.37 11.44 -11.20
CA SER A 553 -11.15 10.81 -11.72
C SER A 553 -10.34 10.15 -10.61
N GLY A 554 -9.47 9.22 -10.98
CA GLY A 554 -8.54 8.61 -10.04
C GLY A 554 -7.58 9.66 -9.48
N LEU A 555 -6.87 10.34 -10.38
CA LEU A 555 -5.92 11.41 -10.04
C LEU A 555 -6.23 12.69 -10.83
N ARG A 556 -6.27 13.84 -10.14
CA ARG A 556 -6.28 15.19 -10.71
C ARG A 556 -4.93 15.84 -10.48
N TYR A 557 -4.25 16.29 -11.53
CA TYR A 557 -3.04 17.09 -11.40
C TYR A 557 -3.30 18.54 -11.81
N LEU A 558 -3.05 19.44 -10.84
CA LEU A 558 -3.25 20.88 -10.95
C LEU A 558 -1.96 21.69 -10.74
N GLY A 559 -0.84 21.02 -10.45
CA GLY A 559 0.37 21.61 -9.86
C GLY A 559 0.95 22.84 -10.57
N ALA A 560 1.93 23.49 -9.95
CA ALA A 560 2.53 24.70 -10.49
C ALA A 560 3.46 24.42 -11.69
N ARG A 561 3.68 25.43 -12.54
CA ARG A 561 4.69 25.39 -13.60
C ARG A 561 6.10 25.35 -13.00
N THR A 562 6.76 24.22 -13.10
CA THR A 562 8.13 23.97 -12.64
C THR A 562 9.00 23.42 -13.77
N THR A 563 10.31 23.31 -13.56
CA THR A 563 11.22 22.57 -14.47
C THR A 563 11.46 21.13 -14.03
N THR A 564 11.11 20.79 -12.79
CA THR A 564 11.29 19.45 -12.22
C THR A 564 10.02 18.65 -12.39
N ALA A 565 10.14 17.44 -12.96
CA ALA A 565 8.97 16.63 -13.23
C ALA A 565 8.31 16.10 -11.95
N THR A 566 6.97 16.15 -11.92
CA THR A 566 6.18 15.32 -11.00
C THR A 566 6.11 13.90 -11.55
N ILE A 567 6.26 12.90 -10.69
CA ILE A 567 6.39 11.49 -11.09
C ILE A 567 5.15 10.70 -10.66
N ILE A 568 4.52 10.02 -11.61
CA ILE A 568 3.40 9.09 -11.41
C ILE A 568 3.84 7.74 -11.95
N ARG A 569 4.19 6.79 -11.08
CA ARG A 569 4.77 5.52 -11.53
C ARG A 569 4.32 4.28 -10.79
N ASN A 570 4.29 3.14 -11.47
CA ASN A 570 3.99 1.84 -10.84
C ASN A 570 2.65 1.84 -10.08
N ASN A 571 1.68 2.65 -10.50
CA ASN A 571 0.36 2.65 -9.89
C ASN A 571 -0.60 1.82 -10.73
N GLU A 572 -1.65 1.30 -10.08
CA GLU A 572 -2.80 0.71 -10.75
C GLU A 572 -3.99 1.65 -10.62
N PHE A 573 -4.57 2.04 -11.76
CA PHE A 573 -5.80 2.80 -11.86
C PHE A 573 -6.89 1.91 -12.42
N VAL A 574 -8.01 1.79 -11.71
CA VAL A 574 -9.09 0.85 -12.10
C VAL A 574 -10.47 1.42 -11.80
N GLN A 575 -11.41 1.35 -12.75
CA GLN A 575 -12.82 1.69 -12.51
C GLN A 575 -13.04 3.10 -11.96
N ASN A 576 -12.29 4.10 -12.44
CA ASN A 576 -12.53 5.51 -12.07
C ASN A 576 -13.63 6.14 -12.94
N GLY A 577 -14.25 7.22 -12.47
CA GLY A 577 -15.35 7.90 -13.18
C GLY A 577 -16.74 7.37 -12.89
N GLN A 578 -16.96 6.80 -11.71
CA GLN A 578 -18.19 6.10 -11.34
C GLN A 578 -19.47 6.97 -11.31
N VAL A 579 -19.35 8.30 -11.27
CA VAL A 579 -20.49 9.22 -11.28
C VAL A 579 -20.38 10.33 -12.33
N SER A 580 -19.31 10.34 -13.13
CA SER A 580 -19.04 11.39 -14.13
C SER A 580 -18.72 10.81 -15.50
N ALA A 581 -19.47 11.26 -16.49
CA ALA A 581 -19.27 10.95 -17.92
C ALA A 581 -17.94 11.47 -18.51
N GLY A 582 -17.23 12.35 -17.80
CA GLY A 582 -15.89 12.83 -18.16
C GLY A 582 -14.85 12.38 -17.15
N GLY A 583 -15.10 11.26 -16.48
CA GLY A 583 -14.28 10.76 -15.40
C GLY A 583 -13.09 9.93 -15.88
N ASP A 584 -11.93 10.57 -16.01
CA ASP A 584 -10.69 9.91 -16.46
C ASP A 584 -10.01 9.06 -15.36
N ALA A 585 -9.04 8.22 -15.71
CA ALA A 585 -8.14 7.65 -14.69
C ALA A 585 -7.20 8.75 -14.14
N ILE A 586 -6.58 9.50 -15.04
CA ILE A 586 -5.67 10.60 -14.75
C ILE A 586 -6.11 11.83 -15.55
N SER A 587 -6.45 12.92 -14.87
CA SER A 587 -6.80 14.22 -15.47
C SER A 587 -5.75 15.27 -15.13
N ILE A 588 -5.25 15.99 -16.14
CA ILE A 588 -4.11 16.90 -16.01
C ILE A 588 -4.46 18.30 -16.56
N GLY A 589 -4.18 19.34 -15.75
CA GLY A 589 -4.27 20.74 -16.19
C GLY A 589 -5.72 21.26 -16.31
N ASP A 590 -6.67 20.60 -15.65
CA ASP A 590 -8.09 20.77 -15.92
C ASP A 590 -8.78 21.96 -15.21
N ASN A 591 -8.03 22.91 -14.66
CA ASN A 591 -8.59 24.04 -13.90
C ASN A 591 -7.85 25.37 -14.10
N GLY A 592 -7.55 25.77 -15.33
CA GLY A 592 -7.09 27.15 -15.53
C GLY A 592 -5.59 27.42 -15.22
N SER A 593 -4.87 26.51 -14.57
CA SER A 593 -3.47 26.72 -14.16
C SER A 593 -2.48 26.04 -15.10
N ALA A 594 -1.35 26.68 -15.38
CA ALA A 594 -0.23 26.05 -16.08
C ALA A 594 0.50 25.11 -15.11
N VAL A 595 0.85 23.92 -15.57
CA VAL A 595 1.45 22.85 -14.79
C VAL A 595 2.81 22.44 -15.37
N GLY A 596 3.72 21.98 -14.51
CA GLY A 596 5.08 21.57 -14.89
C GLY A 596 5.14 20.24 -15.67
N PRO A 597 6.35 19.76 -16.03
CA PRO A 597 6.53 18.48 -16.70
C PRO A 597 6.05 17.31 -15.84
N LEU A 598 5.57 16.26 -16.50
CA LEU A 598 5.16 15.01 -15.87
C LEU A 598 5.96 13.83 -16.42
N LEU A 599 6.31 12.89 -15.53
CA LEU A 599 6.72 11.54 -15.90
C LEU A 599 5.63 10.57 -15.46
N ILE A 600 4.92 9.97 -16.42
CA ILE A 600 3.92 8.94 -16.19
C ILE A 600 4.48 7.62 -16.70
N GLU A 601 4.88 6.73 -15.79
CA GLU A 601 5.63 5.52 -16.15
C GLU A 601 5.16 4.24 -15.46
N GLY A 602 5.07 3.13 -16.19
CA GLY A 602 4.90 1.83 -15.53
C GLY A 602 3.56 1.70 -14.82
N ASN A 603 2.54 2.44 -15.22
CA ASN A 603 1.22 2.34 -14.61
C ASN A 603 0.33 1.36 -15.39
N LEU A 604 -0.53 0.64 -14.67
CA LEU A 604 -1.66 -0.08 -15.25
C LEU A 604 -2.90 0.79 -15.12
N ILE A 605 -3.53 1.13 -16.23
CA ILE A 605 -4.67 2.04 -16.29
C ILE A 605 -5.80 1.33 -17.02
N SER A 606 -6.89 1.07 -16.31
CA SER A 606 -7.96 0.26 -16.87
C SER A 606 -9.36 0.66 -16.46
N LEU A 607 -10.30 0.39 -17.37
CA LEU A 607 -11.73 0.47 -17.09
C LEU A 607 -12.14 1.83 -16.50
N SER A 608 -11.56 2.95 -16.91
CA SER A 608 -12.13 4.25 -16.54
C SER A 608 -13.42 4.52 -17.33
N ASN A 609 -14.30 5.36 -16.79
CA ASN A 609 -15.53 5.74 -17.47
C ASN A 609 -15.29 6.70 -18.65
N SER A 610 -14.23 7.50 -18.58
CA SER A 610 -13.71 8.31 -19.71
C SER A 610 -12.33 7.81 -20.16
N SER A 611 -11.39 8.70 -20.46
CA SER A 611 -10.07 8.38 -20.98
C SER A 611 -9.17 7.75 -19.92
N GLY A 612 -8.16 7.00 -20.36
CA GLY A 612 -7.11 6.53 -19.46
C GLY A 612 -6.31 7.70 -18.89
N ILE A 613 -5.73 8.52 -19.78
CA ILE A 613 -4.98 9.73 -19.43
C ILE A 613 -5.53 10.90 -20.26
N GLN A 614 -5.94 11.97 -19.60
CA GLN A 614 -6.36 13.22 -20.22
C GLN A 614 -5.40 14.36 -19.89
N LEU A 615 -4.98 15.11 -20.91
CA LEU A 615 -4.08 16.26 -20.80
C LEU A 615 -4.71 17.52 -21.40
N GLU A 616 -4.78 18.61 -20.65
CA GLU A 616 -5.25 19.89 -21.18
C GLU A 616 -4.16 20.64 -21.98
N ILE A 617 -4.45 20.92 -23.26
CA ILE A 617 -3.55 21.61 -24.19
C ILE A 617 -3.23 23.03 -23.71
N GLY A 618 -1.98 23.46 -23.95
CA GLY A 618 -1.50 24.81 -23.66
C GLY A 618 -1.22 25.09 -22.19
N ARG A 619 -1.46 24.11 -21.30
CA ARG A 619 -1.19 24.24 -19.86
C ARG A 619 0.06 23.52 -19.40
N LEU A 620 0.57 22.59 -20.21
CA LEU A 620 1.63 21.67 -19.84
C LEU A 620 3.00 22.14 -20.36
N SER A 621 4.07 21.41 -20.05
CA SER A 621 5.32 21.48 -20.83
C SER A 621 6.20 20.25 -20.61
N ASN A 622 6.56 19.56 -21.70
CA ASN A 622 7.58 18.50 -21.77
C ASN A 622 7.24 17.23 -20.96
N ASN A 623 6.08 16.65 -21.24
CA ASN A 623 5.62 15.42 -20.59
C ASN A 623 6.27 14.17 -21.19
N ILE A 624 6.50 13.16 -20.36
CA ILE A 624 6.93 11.82 -20.77
C ILE A 624 5.89 10.81 -20.27
N ILE A 625 5.25 10.10 -21.19
CA ILE A 625 4.31 9.01 -20.92
C ILE A 625 4.93 7.73 -21.48
N ARG A 626 5.42 6.84 -20.60
CA ARG A 626 6.14 5.64 -21.06
C ARG A 626 5.87 4.36 -20.32
N ASN A 627 5.94 3.22 -21.01
CA ASN A 627 5.77 1.89 -20.39
C ASN A 627 4.49 1.73 -19.55
N ASN A 628 3.40 2.40 -19.91
CA ASN A 628 2.11 2.19 -19.26
C ASN A 628 1.30 1.15 -20.05
N THR A 629 0.46 0.38 -19.37
CA THR A 629 -0.62 -0.40 -20.01
C THR A 629 -1.93 0.32 -19.80
N ILE A 630 -2.62 0.68 -20.88
CA ILE A 630 -3.83 1.50 -20.90
C ILE A 630 -4.92 0.75 -21.65
N SER A 631 -5.90 0.18 -20.94
CA SER A 631 -6.86 -0.74 -21.56
C SER A 631 -8.28 -0.67 -21.03
N GLY A 632 -9.27 -0.82 -21.92
CA GLY A 632 -10.67 -0.92 -21.51
C GLY A 632 -11.30 0.41 -21.04
N ASN A 633 -10.66 1.56 -21.27
CA ASN A 633 -11.21 2.85 -20.86
C ASN A 633 -12.41 3.24 -21.74
N GLY A 634 -13.34 4.03 -21.20
CA GLY A 634 -14.68 4.28 -21.77
C GLY A 634 -15.74 3.24 -21.35
N THR A 635 -15.42 2.31 -20.44
CA THR A 635 -16.32 1.20 -20.04
C THR A 635 -16.53 1.10 -18.52
N GLY A 636 -15.87 1.97 -17.77
CA GLY A 636 -15.73 1.87 -16.32
C GLY A 636 -16.96 2.19 -15.48
N GLY A 637 -17.90 2.95 -16.00
CA GLY A 637 -19.03 3.49 -15.23
C GLY A 637 -20.38 3.30 -15.92
N THR A 638 -21.42 3.85 -15.31
CA THR A 638 -22.82 3.68 -15.77
C THR A 638 -23.28 4.76 -16.75
N SER A 639 -22.38 5.64 -17.20
CA SER A 639 -22.75 6.82 -18.02
C SER A 639 -22.42 6.59 -19.49
N THR A 640 -23.38 6.87 -20.38
CA THR A 640 -23.37 6.50 -21.81
C THR A 640 -22.60 7.49 -22.71
N ARG A 641 -21.49 8.08 -22.27
CA ARG A 641 -20.76 9.09 -23.05
C ARG A 641 -19.48 8.50 -23.65
N LEU A 642 -19.11 8.96 -24.85
CA LEU A 642 -18.15 8.31 -25.78
C LEU A 642 -16.68 8.75 -25.62
N GLU A 643 -16.33 9.50 -24.58
CA GLU A 643 -14.91 9.74 -24.31
C GLU A 643 -14.32 8.44 -23.74
N GLY A 644 -13.32 7.87 -24.39
CA GLY A 644 -12.82 6.55 -24.00
C GLY A 644 -11.51 6.20 -24.67
N SER A 645 -10.69 7.20 -24.99
CA SER A 645 -9.39 7.00 -25.61
C SER A 645 -8.38 6.51 -24.58
N GLY A 646 -7.30 5.88 -25.02
CA GLY A 646 -6.20 5.55 -24.11
C GLY A 646 -5.54 6.82 -23.56
N ILE A 647 -5.07 7.68 -24.45
CA ILE A 647 -4.48 8.99 -24.13
C ILE A 647 -5.21 10.07 -24.94
N HIS A 648 -5.63 11.16 -24.30
CA HIS A 648 -6.39 12.22 -24.94
C HIS A 648 -5.82 13.60 -24.58
N TYR A 649 -5.38 14.36 -25.58
CA TYR A 649 -5.07 15.78 -25.42
C TYR A 649 -6.32 16.60 -25.71
N LEU A 650 -6.88 17.22 -24.66
CA LEU A 650 -8.13 17.96 -24.68
C LEU A 650 -7.90 19.49 -24.76
N ALA A 651 -8.81 20.21 -25.43
CA ALA A 651 -8.87 21.67 -25.40
C ALA A 651 -10.28 22.13 -25.01
N ARG A 652 -10.47 22.65 -23.79
CA ARG A 652 -11.80 23.07 -23.28
C ARG A 652 -12.27 24.44 -23.71
N ASN A 653 -11.36 25.35 -24.07
CA ASN A 653 -11.69 26.75 -24.37
C ASN A 653 -11.12 27.19 -25.73
N GLY A 654 -11.81 26.84 -26.82
CA GLY A 654 -11.47 27.29 -28.17
C GLY A 654 -10.11 26.81 -28.66
N THR A 655 -9.57 27.46 -29.69
CA THR A 655 -8.26 27.11 -30.27
C THR A 655 -7.13 27.52 -29.33
N VAL A 656 -6.68 26.59 -28.49
CA VAL A 656 -5.48 26.75 -27.66
C VAL A 656 -4.31 26.09 -28.38
N ASN A 657 -3.26 26.86 -28.67
CA ASN A 657 -2.02 26.32 -29.23
C ASN A 657 -1.04 25.97 -28.11
N SER A 658 -0.37 24.83 -28.24
CA SER A 658 0.73 24.39 -27.38
C SER A 658 2.01 24.27 -28.20
N THR A 659 3.16 24.58 -27.60
CA THR A 659 4.49 24.37 -28.22
C THR A 659 5.30 23.32 -27.47
N ASN A 660 4.64 22.51 -26.66
CA ASN A 660 5.28 21.52 -25.80
C ASN A 660 5.93 20.41 -26.63
N THR A 661 7.04 19.88 -26.15
CA THR A 661 7.67 18.70 -26.74
C THR A 661 7.39 17.52 -25.84
N ASP A 662 6.34 16.77 -26.14
CA ASP A 662 5.92 15.63 -25.33
C ASP A 662 6.38 14.31 -25.99
N LEU A 663 6.71 13.32 -25.16
CA LEU A 663 7.12 11.99 -25.61
C LEU A 663 6.15 10.94 -25.07
N ILE A 664 5.49 10.23 -25.99
CA ILE A 664 4.65 9.06 -25.70
C ILE A 664 5.39 7.84 -26.24
N THR A 665 5.90 6.96 -25.39
CA THR A 665 6.74 5.86 -25.86
C THR A 665 6.58 4.55 -25.10
N ARG A 666 6.67 3.41 -25.80
CA ARG A 666 6.66 2.07 -25.18
C ARG A 666 5.41 1.75 -24.36
N ASN A 667 4.29 2.42 -24.61
CA ASN A 667 3.02 2.11 -23.95
C ASN A 667 2.30 0.97 -24.67
N LEU A 668 1.55 0.17 -23.93
CA LEU A 668 0.59 -0.81 -24.44
C LEU A 668 -0.82 -0.21 -24.32
N ILE A 669 -1.44 0.17 -25.44
CA ILE A 669 -2.73 0.87 -25.49
C ILE A 669 -3.72 0.03 -26.31
N THR A 670 -4.69 -0.59 -25.66
CA THR A 670 -5.55 -1.58 -26.32
C THR A 670 -6.97 -1.62 -25.77
N ARG A 671 -7.96 -2.03 -26.56
CA ARG A 671 -9.35 -2.24 -26.09
C ARG A 671 -10.00 -1.02 -25.45
N ASN A 672 -9.54 0.18 -25.75
CA ASN A 672 -10.20 1.40 -25.33
C ASN A 672 -11.41 1.65 -26.25
N GLN A 673 -12.48 2.25 -25.71
CA GLN A 673 -13.74 2.45 -26.43
C GLN A 673 -13.56 3.39 -27.65
N SER A 674 -12.62 4.32 -27.59
CA SER A 674 -12.25 5.25 -28.67
C SER A 674 -10.82 4.97 -29.18
N SER A 675 -10.31 5.78 -30.12
CA SER A 675 -8.94 5.72 -30.65
C SER A 675 -7.89 5.59 -29.54
N GLY A 676 -6.78 4.92 -29.83
CA GLY A 676 -5.73 4.68 -28.83
C GLY A 676 -5.15 5.98 -28.28
N ILE A 677 -4.76 6.88 -29.17
CA ILE A 677 -4.26 8.23 -28.85
C ILE A 677 -5.05 9.25 -29.66
N VAL A 678 -5.62 10.26 -28.98
CA VAL A 678 -6.29 11.40 -29.61
C VAL A 678 -5.52 12.67 -29.32
N LEU A 679 -5.16 13.40 -30.38
CA LEU A 679 -4.47 14.69 -30.29
C LEU A 679 -5.34 15.81 -30.86
N ASN A 680 -5.82 16.70 -29.99
CA ASN A 680 -6.63 17.82 -30.45
C ASN A 680 -5.85 18.85 -31.27
N TYR A 681 -6.61 19.50 -32.16
CA TYR A 681 -6.21 20.69 -32.90
C TYR A 681 -5.47 21.73 -32.01
N GLY A 682 -4.27 22.12 -32.41
CA GLY A 682 -3.45 23.12 -31.71
C GLY A 682 -2.37 22.55 -30.78
N GLN A 683 -2.40 21.24 -30.45
CA GLN A 683 -1.22 20.58 -29.87
C GLN A 683 -0.07 20.58 -30.89
N ARG A 684 1.20 20.49 -30.46
CA ARG A 684 2.36 20.41 -31.38
C ARG A 684 3.45 19.49 -30.84
N ASN A 685 4.34 19.06 -31.74
CA ASN A 685 5.61 18.39 -31.46
C ASN A 685 5.51 17.22 -30.45
N VAL A 686 4.46 16.41 -30.58
CA VAL A 686 4.32 15.16 -29.83
C VAL A 686 5.03 14.04 -30.59
N GLN A 687 6.06 13.48 -29.98
CA GLN A 687 6.73 12.29 -30.49
C GLN A 687 6.02 11.05 -29.93
N ILE A 688 5.43 10.25 -30.82
CA ILE A 688 4.80 8.96 -30.51
C ILE A 688 5.71 7.88 -31.08
N SER A 689 6.35 7.11 -30.22
CA SER A 689 7.43 6.20 -30.64
C SER A 689 7.39 4.87 -29.91
N GLN A 690 7.47 3.75 -30.64
CA GLN A 690 7.55 2.40 -30.06
C GLN A 690 6.36 2.01 -29.17
N ASN A 691 5.17 2.56 -29.40
CA ASN A 691 3.97 2.15 -28.65
C ASN A 691 3.28 0.98 -29.36
N SER A 692 2.66 0.10 -28.58
CA SER A 692 1.75 -0.94 -29.08
C SER A 692 0.32 -0.41 -28.99
N ILE A 693 -0.32 -0.11 -30.12
CA ILE A 693 -1.64 0.53 -30.19
C ILE A 693 -2.57 -0.24 -31.13
N PHE A 694 -3.46 -1.07 -30.58
CA PHE A 694 -4.26 -2.03 -31.35
C PHE A 694 -5.55 -2.45 -30.61
N LEU A 695 -6.57 -2.92 -31.34
CA LEU A 695 -7.91 -3.29 -30.84
C LEU A 695 -8.63 -2.14 -30.13
N ASN A 696 -8.36 -0.90 -30.50
CA ASN A 696 -9.09 0.24 -29.97
C ASN A 696 -10.27 0.53 -30.92
N GLY A 697 -11.43 0.92 -30.38
CA GLY A 697 -12.62 1.18 -31.21
C GLY A 697 -13.12 -0.03 -32.01
N ASP A 698 -12.99 -1.25 -31.49
CA ASP A 698 -13.32 -2.51 -32.19
C ASP A 698 -14.83 -2.76 -32.42
N GLY A 699 -15.70 -1.82 -32.04
CA GLY A 699 -17.15 -1.93 -32.23
C GLY A 699 -17.85 -2.95 -31.32
N THR A 700 -17.16 -3.57 -30.36
CA THR A 700 -17.82 -4.40 -29.32
C THR A 700 -18.73 -3.58 -28.39
N ILE A 701 -18.66 -2.25 -28.48
CA ILE A 701 -19.50 -1.28 -27.78
C ILE A 701 -20.17 -0.36 -28.80
N ALA A 702 -21.49 -0.17 -28.67
CA ALA A 702 -22.31 0.58 -29.64
C ALA A 702 -21.78 2.01 -29.86
N GLY A 703 -21.52 2.39 -31.12
CA GLY A 703 -21.07 3.73 -31.51
C GLY A 703 -19.56 3.91 -31.72
N ALA A 704 -18.75 2.85 -31.55
CA ALA A 704 -17.28 2.90 -31.60
C ALA A 704 -16.65 2.36 -32.90
N ALA A 705 -17.42 1.98 -33.92
CA ALA A 705 -16.88 1.35 -35.12
C ALA A 705 -16.10 2.34 -36.00
N GLY A 706 -14.86 1.99 -36.37
CA GLY A 706 -14.06 2.72 -37.38
C GLY A 706 -12.99 3.67 -36.84
N LEU A 707 -12.55 3.50 -35.59
CA LEU A 707 -11.60 4.40 -34.91
C LEU A 707 -10.15 3.89 -34.98
N LEU A 708 -9.18 4.81 -34.89
CA LEU A 708 -7.78 4.60 -35.29
C LEU A 708 -6.83 4.32 -34.10
N SER A 709 -5.59 3.95 -34.44
CA SER A 709 -4.49 3.85 -33.46
C SER A 709 -4.11 5.23 -32.91
N ILE A 710 -3.79 6.16 -33.79
CA ILE A 710 -3.57 7.59 -33.53
C ILE A 710 -4.63 8.33 -34.34
N ASP A 711 -5.19 9.38 -33.76
CA ASP A 711 -6.29 10.14 -34.38
C ASP A 711 -6.13 11.63 -34.05
N PHE A 712 -6.29 12.47 -35.06
CA PHE A 712 -6.22 13.93 -34.93
C PHE A 712 -7.62 14.55 -34.96
N THR A 713 -7.79 15.74 -34.38
CA THR A 713 -9.07 16.45 -34.48
C THR A 713 -8.97 17.70 -35.34
N GLY A 714 -10.01 17.94 -36.15
CA GLY A 714 -10.10 19.11 -37.01
C GLY A 714 -10.38 20.43 -36.28
N PRO A 715 -10.24 21.59 -36.97
CA PRO A 715 -10.37 22.94 -36.40
C PRO A 715 -11.73 23.27 -35.76
N ASN A 716 -12.81 22.64 -36.24
CA ASN A 716 -14.17 22.80 -35.71
C ASN A 716 -14.58 21.68 -34.74
N GLY A 717 -13.67 20.74 -34.45
CA GLY A 717 -13.84 19.71 -33.43
C GLY A 717 -13.85 20.34 -32.04
N ARG A 718 -14.92 21.06 -31.69
CA ARG A 718 -15.14 21.52 -30.32
C ARG A 718 -15.42 20.31 -29.45
N VAL A 719 -14.41 19.91 -28.68
CA VAL A 719 -14.54 18.91 -27.65
C VAL A 719 -15.18 19.59 -26.43
N GLY A 720 -16.52 19.72 -26.49
CA GLY A 720 -17.25 20.66 -25.65
C GLY A 720 -18.78 20.61 -25.73
N GLY A 721 -19.42 19.48 -26.08
CA GLY A 721 -20.89 19.32 -26.00
C GLY A 721 -21.56 18.52 -27.11
N ASP A 722 -20.81 18.01 -28.10
CA ASP A 722 -21.36 17.33 -29.28
C ASP A 722 -21.28 15.79 -29.18
N VAL A 723 -22.08 15.06 -29.97
CA VAL A 723 -22.09 13.58 -30.00
C VAL A 723 -20.79 12.93 -30.51
N ASN A 724 -19.80 13.73 -30.93
CA ASN A 724 -18.53 13.31 -31.55
C ASN A 724 -17.33 13.36 -30.58
N TYR A 725 -17.53 13.39 -29.27
CA TYR A 725 -16.43 13.36 -28.29
C TYR A 725 -15.57 12.09 -28.46
N GLY A 726 -14.28 12.26 -28.78
CA GLY A 726 -13.34 11.15 -28.98
C GLY A 726 -13.38 10.53 -30.38
N GLN A 727 -14.10 11.13 -31.33
CA GLN A 727 -14.00 10.81 -32.75
C GLN A 727 -13.18 11.91 -33.40
N GLY A 728 -11.94 11.61 -33.81
CA GLY A 728 -11.16 12.54 -34.62
C GLY A 728 -11.71 12.67 -36.03
N ASP A 729 -10.99 13.40 -36.89
CA ASP A 729 -11.40 13.60 -38.28
C ASP A 729 -11.15 12.39 -39.18
N GLY A 730 -10.66 11.27 -38.61
CA GLY A 730 -10.21 10.11 -39.35
C GLY A 730 -8.76 10.27 -39.77
N VAL A 731 -8.30 9.50 -40.76
CA VAL A 731 -6.91 9.60 -41.20
C VAL A 731 -6.73 10.86 -42.03
N THR A 732 -5.71 11.65 -41.69
CA THR A 732 -5.24 12.78 -42.48
C THR A 732 -4.91 12.30 -43.90
N GLY A 733 -5.57 12.85 -44.91
CA GLY A 733 -5.38 12.46 -46.29
C GLY A 733 -3.94 12.68 -46.75
N ASN A 734 -3.37 11.70 -47.47
CA ASN A 734 -2.02 11.82 -48.03
C ASN A 734 -2.05 12.62 -49.34
N ASP A 735 -2.34 13.91 -49.24
CA ASP A 735 -2.62 14.78 -50.38
C ASP A 735 -1.40 15.65 -50.78
N GLY A 736 -0.31 15.60 -50.02
CA GLY A 736 0.91 16.38 -50.26
C GLY A 736 0.75 17.86 -50.00
N LEU A 737 -0.38 18.26 -49.46
CA LEU A 737 -0.60 19.56 -48.89
C LEU A 737 -0.20 19.46 -47.43
N LEU A 738 0.52 20.45 -46.92
CA LEU A 738 0.46 20.75 -45.50
C LEU A 738 -0.96 21.32 -45.28
N ASP A 739 -1.97 20.44 -45.22
CA ASP A 739 -3.36 20.76 -45.56
C ASP A 739 -3.92 21.99 -44.82
N VAL A 740 -4.40 22.98 -45.59
CA VAL A 740 -5.85 23.27 -45.70
C VAL A 740 -6.17 23.68 -47.14
N ALA A 741 -7.07 22.95 -47.79
CA ALA A 741 -7.67 23.27 -49.08
C ALA A 741 -8.06 24.76 -49.24
N GLY A 742 -7.58 25.40 -50.32
CA GLY A 742 -8.14 26.63 -50.88
C GLY A 742 -7.56 27.98 -50.45
N THR A 743 -6.48 28.04 -49.66
CA THR A 743 -5.87 29.33 -49.25
C THR A 743 -4.50 29.54 -49.90
N PRO A 744 -4.19 30.72 -50.48
CA PRO A 744 -2.86 30.99 -51.06
C PRO A 744 -1.74 30.87 -50.01
N THR A 745 -0.65 30.21 -50.39
CA THR A 745 0.51 29.84 -49.55
C THR A 745 1.22 31.01 -48.86
N SER A 746 1.01 32.25 -49.32
CA SER A 746 1.60 33.46 -48.72
C SER A 746 0.85 34.00 -47.48
N GLN A 747 -0.26 33.37 -47.07
CA GLN A 747 -1.07 33.78 -45.92
C GLN A 747 -1.32 32.67 -44.89
N ILE A 748 -0.70 31.50 -45.03
CA ILE A 748 -0.91 30.37 -44.11
C ILE A 748 0.22 30.34 -43.07
N PRO A 749 -0.05 30.59 -41.78
CA PRO A 749 0.92 30.30 -40.73
C PRO A 749 1.10 28.77 -40.61
N PRO A 750 2.34 28.24 -40.51
CA PRO A 750 2.68 26.80 -40.55
C PRO A 750 2.12 25.88 -39.42
N TYR A 751 0.97 26.17 -38.82
CA TYR A 751 0.80 25.93 -37.38
C TYR A 751 -0.54 25.31 -36.92
N ARG A 752 -1.27 24.57 -37.78
CA ARG A 752 -2.69 24.25 -37.50
C ARG A 752 -3.03 22.79 -37.14
N GLN A 753 -2.22 21.77 -37.43
CA GLN A 753 -2.47 20.36 -37.02
C GLN A 753 -1.41 19.83 -36.03
N ALA A 754 -1.73 18.80 -35.25
CA ALA A 754 -0.87 18.30 -34.15
C ALA A 754 0.43 17.62 -34.61
N ASN A 755 0.40 17.06 -35.82
CA ASN A 755 1.51 16.47 -36.54
C ASN A 755 2.17 17.47 -37.53
N GLY A 756 1.75 18.75 -37.54
CA GLY A 756 2.27 19.74 -38.46
C GLY A 756 1.96 19.48 -39.94
N GLY A 757 0.98 18.63 -40.26
CA GLY A 757 0.63 18.25 -41.63
C GLY A 757 1.60 17.25 -42.26
N ILE A 758 2.38 16.51 -41.46
CA ILE A 758 3.18 15.40 -41.99
C ILE A 758 2.25 14.25 -42.40
N ASP A 759 2.31 13.88 -43.68
CA ASP A 759 1.60 12.72 -44.21
C ASP A 759 2.15 11.42 -43.61
N TYR A 760 1.30 10.39 -43.56
CA TYR A 760 1.74 9.04 -43.19
C TYR A 760 2.69 8.47 -44.26
N PRO A 761 3.68 7.64 -43.86
CA PRO A 761 4.61 7.03 -44.81
C PRO A 761 3.92 5.98 -45.69
N VAL A 762 4.29 5.94 -46.97
CA VAL A 762 3.84 4.93 -47.94
C VAL A 762 4.92 3.88 -48.12
N ILE A 763 4.60 2.63 -47.76
CA ILE A 763 5.48 1.48 -48.02
C ILE A 763 5.17 0.94 -49.42
N THR A 764 6.16 0.96 -50.31
CA THR A 764 6.02 0.49 -51.70
C THR A 764 6.51 -0.94 -51.89
N ASN A 765 7.47 -1.38 -51.07
CA ASN A 765 7.99 -2.73 -51.12
C ASN A 765 8.54 -3.17 -49.76
N ILE A 766 8.28 -4.42 -49.41
CA ILE A 766 8.85 -5.09 -48.24
C ILE A 766 9.50 -6.35 -48.75
N SER A 767 10.81 -6.49 -48.52
CA SER A 767 11.56 -7.68 -48.84
C SER A 767 12.35 -8.14 -47.62
N LYS A 768 12.58 -9.44 -47.52
CA LYS A 768 13.30 -10.03 -46.40
C LYS A 768 14.45 -10.87 -46.94
N ASP A 769 15.64 -10.64 -46.41
CA ASP A 769 16.78 -11.47 -46.76
C ASP A 769 16.79 -12.77 -45.96
N SER A 770 17.67 -13.68 -46.37
CA SER A 770 17.89 -14.96 -45.73
C SER A 770 18.53 -14.88 -44.33
N ASN A 771 19.00 -13.70 -43.90
CA ASN A 771 19.52 -13.44 -42.56
C ASN A 771 18.47 -12.79 -41.63
N ASN A 772 17.19 -12.88 -41.98
CA ASN A 772 16.08 -12.28 -41.23
C ASN A 772 16.12 -10.74 -41.16
N ARG A 773 16.81 -10.08 -42.10
CA ARG A 773 16.79 -8.62 -42.21
C ARG A 773 15.65 -8.17 -43.09
N LEU A 774 14.94 -7.15 -42.64
CA LEU A 774 13.80 -6.60 -43.34
C LEU A 774 14.24 -5.36 -44.12
N ARG A 775 14.22 -5.44 -45.46
CA ARG A 775 14.37 -4.27 -46.32
C ARG A 775 13.00 -3.68 -46.59
N VAL A 776 12.85 -2.40 -46.26
CA VAL A 776 11.62 -1.64 -46.45
C VAL A 776 11.93 -0.47 -47.38
N GLN A 777 11.09 -0.31 -48.41
CA GLN A 777 11.19 0.76 -49.38
C GLN A 777 9.89 1.57 -49.40
N GLY A 778 10.01 2.87 -49.62
CA GLY A 778 8.88 3.77 -49.61
C GLY A 778 9.29 5.24 -49.57
N TYR A 779 8.35 6.08 -49.17
CA TYR A 779 8.56 7.52 -49.01
C TYR A 779 7.63 8.08 -47.95
N VAL A 780 8.03 9.19 -47.33
CA VAL A 780 7.17 10.03 -46.48
C VAL A 780 6.56 11.12 -47.36
N GLY A 781 5.25 11.36 -47.25
CA GLY A 781 4.54 12.29 -48.12
C GLY A 781 3.62 11.62 -49.15
N SER A 782 3.00 12.44 -50.01
CA SER A 782 2.10 11.96 -51.08
C SER A 782 2.81 11.46 -52.32
N ALA A 783 4.08 11.82 -52.48
CA ALA A 783 4.92 11.35 -53.57
C ALA A 783 6.39 11.23 -53.15
N ALA A 784 7.12 10.34 -53.81
CA ALA A 784 8.57 10.24 -53.67
C ALA A 784 9.29 11.53 -54.11
N GLY A 785 10.38 11.90 -53.42
CA GLY A 785 11.23 13.03 -53.78
C GLY A 785 10.89 14.36 -53.09
N GLN A 786 9.98 14.36 -52.11
CA GLN A 786 9.60 15.53 -51.32
C GLN A 786 10.64 15.84 -50.22
N THR A 787 11.59 16.73 -50.54
CA THR A 787 12.71 17.11 -49.65
C THR A 787 12.31 17.70 -48.30
N GLN A 788 11.08 18.22 -48.17
CA GLN A 788 10.54 18.72 -46.91
C GLN A 788 10.41 17.63 -45.82
N PHE A 789 10.34 16.36 -46.22
CA PHE A 789 10.30 15.21 -45.32
C PHE A 789 11.67 14.54 -45.15
N GLY A 790 12.74 15.18 -45.65
CA GLY A 790 14.09 14.67 -45.55
C GLY A 790 14.54 14.50 -44.09
N GLY A 791 15.09 13.34 -43.76
CA GLY A 791 15.53 13.02 -42.39
C GLY A 791 14.40 12.62 -41.43
N ALA A 792 13.15 12.47 -41.90
CA ALA A 792 12.07 11.94 -41.09
C ALA A 792 12.40 10.53 -40.55
N THR A 793 12.00 10.26 -39.32
CA THR A 793 12.12 8.96 -38.67
C THR A 793 10.89 8.12 -38.99
N VAL A 794 11.05 7.02 -39.70
CA VAL A 794 9.96 6.11 -40.08
C VAL A 794 9.98 4.89 -39.18
N GLU A 795 8.92 4.66 -38.42
CA GLU A 795 8.79 3.50 -37.55
C GLU A 795 7.89 2.45 -38.20
N ILE A 796 8.39 1.21 -38.27
CA ILE A 796 7.70 0.09 -38.92
C ILE A 796 7.05 -0.76 -37.83
N TYR A 797 5.79 -1.13 -38.06
CA TYR A 797 4.98 -1.93 -37.15
C TYR A 797 4.38 -3.13 -37.87
N SER A 798 4.28 -4.27 -37.20
CA SER A 798 3.27 -5.24 -37.58
C SER A 798 1.91 -4.80 -37.05
N ALA A 799 0.89 -4.96 -37.89
CA ALA A 799 -0.48 -4.58 -37.63
C ALA A 799 -1.38 -5.82 -37.57
N ASN A 800 -2.54 -5.68 -36.93
CA ASN A 800 -3.62 -6.63 -37.04
C ASN A 800 -4.58 -6.19 -38.16
N ASN A 801 -5.05 -7.13 -38.98
CA ASN A 801 -5.98 -6.85 -40.09
C ASN A 801 -7.33 -7.60 -39.97
N THR A 802 -7.70 -8.01 -38.75
CA THR A 802 -8.82 -8.93 -38.51
C THR A 802 -10.07 -8.30 -37.90
N ASP A 803 -10.04 -7.03 -37.47
CA ASP A 803 -11.17 -6.35 -36.83
C ASP A 803 -11.92 -5.39 -37.77
N THR A 804 -13.18 -5.10 -37.42
CA THR A 804 -14.14 -4.36 -38.26
C THR A 804 -13.93 -2.83 -38.27
N ASN A 805 -13.04 -2.33 -37.42
CA ASN A 805 -12.70 -0.91 -37.22
C ASN A 805 -11.72 -0.34 -38.28
N GLN A 806 -11.30 -1.15 -39.24
CA GLN A 806 -10.28 -0.79 -40.22
C GLN A 806 -10.82 0.00 -41.43
N ASN A 807 -12.13 0.19 -41.50
CA ASN A 807 -12.81 0.98 -42.53
C ASN A 807 -13.19 2.36 -41.99
N GLY A 808 -12.23 3.08 -41.39
CA GLY A 808 -12.46 4.46 -40.92
C GLY A 808 -13.11 5.33 -42.00
N PRO A 809 -13.91 6.34 -41.63
CA PRO A 809 -14.61 7.17 -42.61
C PRO A 809 -13.59 7.81 -43.57
N VAL A 810 -13.77 7.52 -44.87
CA VAL A 810 -13.00 8.10 -45.98
C VAL A 810 -13.00 9.62 -45.87
N VAL A 811 -11.83 10.23 -45.63
CA VAL A 811 -11.69 11.69 -45.78
C VAL A 811 -11.54 12.00 -47.27
N ALA A 812 -12.26 13.03 -47.72
CA ALA A 812 -12.21 13.49 -49.09
C ALA A 812 -10.78 13.98 -49.44
N GLY A 813 -10.02 13.19 -50.20
CA GLY A 813 -8.70 13.58 -50.69
C GLY A 813 -7.88 12.45 -51.30
N ASP A 814 -7.92 11.24 -50.73
CA ASP A 814 -7.14 10.09 -51.24
C ASP A 814 -7.94 9.15 -52.16
N GLY A 815 -9.27 9.18 -52.08
CA GLY A 815 -10.18 8.43 -52.94
C GLY A 815 -10.12 6.90 -52.75
N GLN A 816 -9.53 6.41 -51.66
CA GLN A 816 -9.28 4.99 -51.44
C GLN A 816 -10.01 4.48 -50.20
N SER A 817 -10.83 3.43 -50.34
CA SER A 817 -11.41 2.70 -49.20
C SER A 817 -10.46 1.56 -48.82
N VAL A 818 -9.40 1.88 -48.08
CA VAL A 818 -8.34 0.93 -47.68
C VAL A 818 -8.16 0.89 -46.16
N ALA A 819 -7.73 -0.25 -45.64
CA ALA A 819 -7.48 -0.42 -44.22
C ALA A 819 -6.25 0.38 -43.78
N HIS A 820 -6.40 1.22 -42.75
CA HIS A 820 -5.29 1.92 -42.10
C HIS A 820 -4.79 1.16 -40.87
N GLY A 821 -3.50 1.29 -40.58
CA GLY A 821 -2.80 0.36 -39.72
C GLY A 821 -2.87 0.61 -38.23
N GLU A 822 -3.01 -0.48 -37.49
CA GLU A 822 -2.76 -0.50 -36.06
C GLU A 822 -1.26 -0.69 -35.79
N ALA A 823 -0.70 0.06 -34.84
CA ALA A 823 0.70 -0.06 -34.46
C ALA A 823 0.89 -1.19 -33.43
N GLN A 824 0.54 -2.44 -33.76
CA GLN A 824 0.48 -3.52 -32.76
C GLN A 824 1.86 -3.90 -32.18
N TYR A 825 2.85 -4.18 -33.01
CA TYR A 825 4.21 -4.49 -32.51
C TYR A 825 5.26 -3.71 -33.28
N TYR A 826 6.13 -3.03 -32.55
CA TYR A 826 7.28 -2.34 -33.10
C TYR A 826 8.27 -3.34 -33.74
N VAL A 827 8.70 -3.04 -34.97
CA VAL A 827 9.62 -3.88 -35.75
C VAL A 827 10.99 -3.23 -35.82
N GLY A 828 11.05 -1.93 -36.08
CA GLY A 828 12.29 -1.19 -36.24
C GLY A 828 12.06 0.22 -36.79
N THR A 829 13.14 0.96 -36.95
CA THR A 829 13.12 2.36 -37.40
C THR A 829 14.09 2.57 -38.56
N ILE A 830 13.67 3.41 -39.51
CA ILE A 830 14.45 3.86 -40.67
C ILE A 830 14.51 5.39 -40.65
N THR A 831 15.55 5.98 -41.23
CA THR A 831 15.62 7.41 -41.49
C THR A 831 15.45 7.66 -42.99
N ALA A 832 14.52 8.53 -43.35
CA ALA A 832 14.33 8.97 -44.73
C ALA A 832 15.56 9.73 -45.23
N ALA A 833 15.91 9.52 -46.50
CA ALA A 833 16.94 10.27 -47.20
C ALA A 833 16.55 11.75 -47.33
N ALA A 834 17.47 12.59 -47.84
CA ALA A 834 17.26 14.04 -47.96
C ALA A 834 16.06 14.43 -48.85
N ASP A 835 15.57 13.52 -49.69
CA ASP A 835 14.42 13.70 -50.57
C ASP A 835 13.13 13.05 -50.04
N GLY A 836 13.10 12.63 -48.77
CA GLY A 836 11.93 12.00 -48.15
C GLY A 836 11.71 10.53 -48.54
N THR A 837 12.51 9.97 -49.44
CA THR A 837 12.46 8.54 -49.77
C THR A 837 13.18 7.69 -48.74
N PHE A 838 12.80 6.43 -48.59
CA PHE A 838 13.55 5.47 -47.81
C PHE A 838 13.71 4.15 -48.55
N ASP A 839 14.92 3.61 -48.51
CA ASP A 839 15.28 2.28 -48.98
C ASP A 839 16.35 1.75 -48.03
N ALA A 840 15.92 1.07 -46.98
CA ALA A 840 16.80 0.66 -45.90
C ALA A 840 16.53 -0.78 -45.49
N THR A 841 17.61 -1.46 -45.08
CA THR A 841 17.56 -2.80 -44.51
C THR A 841 17.74 -2.70 -43.00
N LEU A 842 16.70 -3.06 -42.24
CA LEU A 842 16.75 -3.21 -40.79
C LEU A 842 17.67 -4.39 -40.44
N ALA A 843 18.89 -4.07 -40.02
CA ALA A 843 19.92 -5.07 -39.71
C ALA A 843 19.57 -5.93 -38.49
N THR A 844 18.80 -5.36 -37.56
CA THR A 844 18.17 -6.03 -36.42
C THR A 844 16.70 -5.64 -36.42
N VAL A 845 15.82 -6.62 -36.47
CA VAL A 845 14.38 -6.42 -36.28
C VAL A 845 14.02 -6.83 -34.85
N ALA A 846 13.22 -6.01 -34.17
CA ALA A 846 12.71 -6.32 -32.83
C ALA A 846 11.80 -7.55 -32.83
N ARG A 847 11.15 -7.83 -33.97
CA ARG A 847 10.28 -8.99 -34.19
C ARG A 847 10.46 -9.56 -35.60
N ASN A 848 10.43 -10.89 -35.69
CA ASN A 848 10.50 -11.61 -36.95
C ASN A 848 9.16 -11.53 -37.73
N ILE A 849 9.09 -10.72 -38.78
CA ILE A 849 7.93 -10.64 -39.67
C ILE A 849 7.83 -11.88 -40.56
N GLN A 850 6.65 -12.50 -40.59
CA GLN A 850 6.34 -13.63 -41.47
C GLN A 850 5.70 -13.15 -42.78
N PRO A 851 5.94 -13.85 -43.91
CA PRO A 851 5.17 -13.60 -45.13
C PRO A 851 3.67 -13.70 -44.87
N GLY A 852 2.91 -12.72 -45.33
CA GLY A 852 1.46 -12.61 -45.12
C GLY A 852 1.05 -11.81 -43.89
N GLU A 853 1.97 -11.45 -43.00
CA GLU A 853 1.67 -10.49 -41.92
C GLU A 853 1.43 -9.10 -42.49
N VAL A 854 0.58 -8.33 -41.81
CA VAL A 854 0.25 -6.96 -42.20
C VAL A 854 1.22 -6.00 -41.52
N ILE A 855 1.67 -5.02 -42.29
CA ILE A 855 2.69 -4.05 -41.90
C ILE A 855 2.13 -2.65 -42.13
N THR A 856 2.37 -1.76 -41.17
CA THR A 856 2.11 -0.32 -41.29
C THR A 856 3.32 0.47 -40.80
N ALA A 857 3.28 1.78 -40.96
CA ALA A 857 4.31 2.67 -40.47
C ALA A 857 3.77 4.03 -40.05
N THR A 858 4.51 4.69 -39.15
CA THR A 858 4.36 6.10 -38.83
C THR A 858 5.64 6.85 -39.20
N ALA A 859 5.55 8.17 -39.36
CA ALA A 859 6.70 9.05 -39.57
C ALA A 859 6.73 10.13 -38.49
N TYR A 860 7.90 10.41 -37.93
CA TYR A 860 8.15 11.54 -37.03
C TYR A 860 9.18 12.49 -37.64
N LEU A 861 8.87 13.78 -37.61
CA LEU A 861 9.82 14.83 -37.97
C LEU A 861 9.82 15.91 -36.89
N ALA A 862 11.01 16.23 -36.39
CA ALA A 862 11.17 17.23 -35.33
C ALA A 862 10.60 18.59 -35.77
N GLY A 863 9.77 19.19 -34.92
CA GLY A 863 9.07 20.44 -35.23
C GLY A 863 7.71 20.27 -35.92
N TYR A 864 7.44 19.08 -36.48
CA TYR A 864 6.14 18.73 -37.06
C TYR A 864 5.34 17.86 -36.08
N GLY A 865 5.93 16.74 -35.63
CA GLY A 865 5.26 15.75 -34.79
C GLY A 865 5.25 14.39 -35.46
N THR A 866 4.35 13.50 -35.01
CA THR A 866 4.20 12.13 -35.53
C THR A 866 2.97 12.04 -36.41
N SER A 867 3.06 11.38 -37.56
CA SER A 867 1.93 11.06 -38.42
C SER A 867 1.01 10.01 -37.80
N GLU A 868 -0.19 9.87 -38.36
CA GLU A 868 -0.99 8.66 -38.22
C GLU A 868 -0.29 7.44 -38.84
N CYS A 869 -0.87 6.25 -38.61
CA CYS A 869 -0.42 5.04 -39.27
C CYS A 869 -0.86 5.01 -40.73
N GLY A 870 0.06 4.64 -41.62
CA GLY A 870 -0.21 4.50 -43.04
C GLY A 870 -1.08 3.28 -43.39
N VAL A 871 -1.37 3.15 -44.69
CA VAL A 871 -2.14 2.04 -45.26
C VAL A 871 -1.48 0.70 -44.94
N ASN A 872 -2.29 -0.27 -44.52
CA ASN A 872 -1.86 -1.64 -44.27
C ASN A 872 -1.31 -2.31 -45.53
N GLN A 873 -0.08 -2.78 -45.46
CA GLN A 873 0.58 -3.55 -46.52
C GLN A 873 0.73 -5.01 -46.09
N ILE A 874 0.24 -5.93 -46.92
CA ILE A 874 0.52 -7.36 -46.73
C ILE A 874 1.97 -7.60 -47.12
N SER A 875 2.76 -8.13 -46.19
CA SER A 875 4.11 -8.57 -46.49
C SER A 875 4.08 -9.71 -47.52
N SER A 876 4.59 -9.45 -48.72
CA SER A 876 4.51 -10.39 -49.86
C SER A 876 5.86 -11.03 -50.23
N PHE A 877 6.87 -10.84 -49.38
CA PHE A 877 8.20 -11.36 -49.64
C PHE A 877 8.26 -12.89 -49.58
N ARG A 878 9.03 -13.48 -50.51
CA ARG A 878 9.41 -14.89 -50.43
C ARG A 878 10.78 -14.97 -49.77
N VAL A 879 10.88 -15.72 -48.67
CA VAL A 879 12.17 -16.07 -48.08
C VAL A 879 12.90 -16.93 -49.12
N LEU A 880 13.98 -16.42 -49.71
CA LEU A 880 14.79 -17.19 -50.66
C LEU A 880 15.65 -18.17 -49.86
N PRO A 881 15.40 -19.49 -49.93
CA PRO A 881 16.27 -20.48 -49.31
C PRO A 881 17.59 -20.56 -50.10
N VAL A 882 18.65 -21.07 -49.46
CA VAL A 882 19.82 -21.57 -50.22
C VAL A 882 19.32 -22.60 -51.23
N GLN A 883 19.56 -22.36 -52.52
CA GLN A 883 18.96 -23.15 -53.59
C GLN A 883 19.90 -24.29 -54.00
N LEU A 884 19.81 -25.40 -53.26
CA LEU A 884 20.28 -26.70 -53.73
C LEU A 884 19.47 -27.08 -54.97
N THR A 885 20.11 -27.12 -56.14
CA THR A 885 19.42 -27.41 -57.41
C THR A 885 19.25 -28.90 -57.66
N GLN A 886 20.18 -29.71 -57.14
CA GLN A 886 20.15 -31.17 -57.33
C GLN A 886 20.97 -31.88 -56.25
N PHE A 887 20.49 -33.03 -55.79
CA PHE A 887 21.30 -34.04 -55.07
C PHE A 887 20.95 -35.43 -55.61
N THR A 888 21.96 -36.19 -55.99
CA THR A 888 21.83 -37.53 -56.57
C THR A 888 22.81 -38.50 -55.93
N ALA A 889 22.38 -39.75 -55.81
CA ALA A 889 23.20 -40.87 -55.38
C ALA A 889 23.08 -41.99 -56.42
N THR A 890 24.20 -42.47 -56.96
CA THR A 890 24.18 -43.46 -58.06
C THR A 890 25.17 -44.57 -57.76
N ALA A 891 24.73 -45.83 -57.90
CA ALA A 891 25.59 -46.99 -57.73
C ALA A 891 26.66 -47.06 -58.83
N GLN A 892 27.89 -47.35 -58.43
CA GLN A 892 29.03 -47.68 -59.30
C GLN A 892 29.69 -48.96 -58.76
N GLY A 893 29.20 -50.12 -59.21
CA GLY A 893 29.61 -51.42 -58.65
C GLY A 893 29.16 -51.57 -57.20
N GLN A 894 30.10 -51.71 -56.26
CA GLN A 894 29.86 -51.74 -54.81
C GLN A 894 30.06 -50.35 -54.14
N GLN A 895 30.29 -49.30 -54.92
CA GLN A 895 30.44 -47.93 -54.43
C GLN A 895 29.22 -47.09 -54.80
N VAL A 896 29.03 -45.96 -54.12
CA VAL A 896 27.97 -44.99 -54.42
C VAL A 896 28.56 -43.62 -54.66
N GLN A 897 28.32 -43.06 -55.84
CA GLN A 897 28.71 -41.71 -56.20
C GLN A 897 27.59 -40.74 -55.80
N LEU A 898 27.90 -39.82 -54.90
CA LEU A 898 27.04 -38.70 -54.51
C LEU A 898 27.44 -37.46 -55.32
N ARG A 899 26.47 -36.74 -55.88
CA ARG A 899 26.68 -35.48 -56.63
C ARG A 899 25.60 -34.48 -56.26
N TRP A 900 25.99 -33.23 -56.01
CA TRP A 900 25.05 -32.13 -55.81
C TRP A 900 25.52 -30.86 -56.50
N ALA A 901 24.56 -29.96 -56.71
CA ALA A 901 24.79 -28.64 -57.27
C ALA A 901 24.00 -27.58 -56.49
N THR A 902 24.59 -26.39 -56.36
CA THR A 902 23.96 -25.19 -55.81
C THR A 902 23.80 -24.15 -56.91
N ALA A 903 22.71 -23.40 -56.92
CA ALA A 903 22.57 -22.21 -57.79
C ALA A 903 23.23 -20.98 -57.13
N SER A 904 23.19 -20.92 -55.81
CA SER A 904 23.85 -19.94 -54.96
C SER A 904 24.06 -20.56 -53.58
N GLU A 905 25.01 -20.01 -52.82
CA GLU A 905 25.25 -20.36 -51.42
C GLU A 905 25.23 -19.08 -50.59
N LEU A 906 24.71 -19.17 -49.37
CA LEU A 906 24.69 -18.06 -48.44
C LEU A 906 25.28 -18.54 -47.13
N ARG A 907 26.38 -17.93 -46.70
CA ARG A 907 27.07 -18.26 -45.45
C ARG A 907 27.29 -19.76 -45.26
N ASN A 908 27.41 -20.52 -46.35
CA ASN A 908 27.53 -21.96 -46.30
C ASN A 908 28.95 -22.33 -45.84
N ASP A 909 29.06 -22.90 -44.64
CA ASP A 909 30.35 -23.36 -44.11
C ASP A 909 30.73 -24.69 -44.75
N ARG A 910 29.80 -25.67 -44.74
CA ARG A 910 30.06 -27.01 -45.27
C ARG A 910 28.79 -27.79 -45.59
N PHE A 911 28.97 -28.82 -46.42
CA PHE A 911 28.00 -29.89 -46.62
C PHE A 911 28.47 -31.15 -45.89
N GLU A 912 27.61 -31.70 -45.04
CA GLU A 912 27.79 -33.00 -44.39
C GLU A 912 26.97 -34.04 -45.17
N LEU A 913 27.63 -35.13 -45.56
CA LEU A 913 27.01 -36.23 -46.28
C LEU A 913 26.61 -37.30 -45.30
N GLU A 914 25.36 -37.72 -45.33
CA GLU A 914 24.84 -38.70 -44.38
C GLU A 914 24.24 -39.91 -45.09
N ARG A 915 24.39 -41.08 -44.47
CA ARG A 915 23.91 -42.37 -44.97
C ARG A 915 23.14 -43.13 -43.90
N ALA A 916 22.04 -43.77 -44.29
CA ALA A 916 21.31 -44.75 -43.51
C ALA A 916 21.17 -46.07 -44.29
N THR A 917 21.07 -47.19 -43.58
CA THR A 917 20.73 -48.51 -44.16
C THR A 917 19.25 -48.88 -43.96
N ASP A 918 18.54 -48.13 -43.11
CA ASP A 918 17.14 -48.36 -42.72
C ASP A 918 16.21 -47.19 -43.11
N GLY A 919 16.76 -46.14 -43.72
CA GLY A 919 16.06 -44.92 -44.11
C GLY A 919 15.68 -43.99 -42.95
N ARG A 920 16.12 -44.28 -41.72
CA ARG A 920 15.76 -43.52 -40.50
C ARG A 920 16.99 -43.03 -39.74
N ASN A 921 17.97 -43.91 -39.51
CA ASN A 921 19.15 -43.61 -38.71
C ASN A 921 20.31 -43.19 -39.64
N PHE A 922 20.35 -41.90 -39.96
CA PHE A 922 21.39 -41.30 -40.78
C PHE A 922 22.65 -41.03 -39.93
N ARG A 923 23.80 -41.51 -40.42
CA ARG A 923 25.12 -41.17 -39.87
C ARG A 923 25.92 -40.38 -40.88
N GLN A 924 26.70 -39.42 -40.41
CA GLN A 924 27.65 -38.69 -41.24
C GLN A 924 28.73 -39.65 -41.78
N ILE A 925 28.99 -39.57 -43.08
CA ILE A 925 30.00 -40.38 -43.80
C ILE A 925 31.11 -39.51 -44.41
N GLY A 926 30.92 -38.20 -44.48
CA GLY A 926 31.91 -37.25 -44.97
C GLY A 926 31.43 -35.82 -44.88
N GLN A 927 32.32 -34.89 -45.20
CA GLN A 927 31.99 -33.48 -45.35
C GLN A 927 32.79 -32.84 -46.47
N VAL A 928 32.24 -31.81 -47.09
CA VAL A 928 32.89 -31.00 -48.13
C VAL A 928 32.63 -29.53 -47.83
N ALA A 929 33.69 -28.71 -47.80
CA ALA A 929 33.58 -27.28 -47.51
C ALA A 929 32.71 -26.57 -48.57
N GLY A 930 31.89 -25.64 -48.11
CA GLY A 930 31.12 -24.72 -48.94
C GLY A 930 31.98 -23.56 -49.43
N HIS A 931 31.41 -22.70 -50.28
CA HIS A 931 32.05 -21.50 -50.78
C HIS A 931 31.56 -20.22 -50.05
N GLY A 932 31.00 -20.36 -48.83
CA GLY A 932 30.53 -19.24 -48.04
C GLY A 932 29.29 -18.58 -48.65
N THR A 933 29.37 -17.28 -48.92
CA THR A 933 28.31 -16.54 -49.63
C THR A 933 28.74 -16.31 -51.08
N THR A 934 28.03 -16.91 -52.03
CA THR A 934 28.28 -16.78 -53.46
C THR A 934 26.99 -16.88 -54.27
N SER A 935 26.87 -16.04 -55.29
CA SER A 935 25.80 -16.11 -56.29
C SER A 935 26.17 -16.97 -57.50
N GLN A 936 27.39 -17.51 -57.55
CA GLN A 936 27.84 -18.44 -58.56
C GLN A 936 27.43 -19.87 -58.17
N GLY A 937 26.90 -20.62 -59.12
CA GLY A 937 26.57 -22.03 -58.89
C GLY A 937 27.82 -22.92 -58.82
N TYR A 938 27.84 -23.85 -57.88
CA TYR A 938 28.92 -24.82 -57.70
C TYR A 938 28.40 -26.25 -57.83
N THR A 939 29.28 -27.16 -58.26
CA THR A 939 28.98 -28.59 -58.33
C THR A 939 29.99 -29.37 -57.52
N TYR A 940 29.51 -30.41 -56.86
CA TYR A 940 30.27 -31.17 -55.88
C TYR A 940 30.08 -32.67 -56.10
N ARG A 941 31.03 -33.45 -55.59
CA ARG A 941 31.01 -34.90 -55.67
C ARG A 941 31.67 -35.54 -54.45
N PHE A 942 31.16 -36.70 -54.05
CA PHE A 942 31.73 -37.52 -53.00
C PHE A 942 31.50 -39.01 -53.33
N LEU A 943 32.52 -39.85 -53.14
CA LEU A 943 32.44 -41.28 -53.41
C LEU A 943 32.39 -42.05 -52.09
N ASP A 944 31.31 -42.81 -51.87
CA ASP A 944 31.14 -43.66 -50.70
C ASP A 944 31.41 -45.13 -51.04
N THR A 945 32.04 -45.85 -50.12
CA THR A 945 32.29 -47.31 -50.21
C THR A 945 31.57 -48.00 -49.04
N PRO A 946 30.25 -48.23 -49.17
CA PRO A 946 29.42 -48.72 -48.08
C PRO A 946 29.67 -50.20 -47.73
N PRO A 947 29.45 -50.61 -46.47
CA PRO A 947 29.37 -52.03 -46.12
C PRO A 947 28.21 -52.69 -46.89
N ALA A 948 28.30 -54.00 -47.16
CA ALA A 948 27.35 -54.73 -48.01
C ALA A 948 25.91 -54.60 -47.49
N ALA A 949 25.11 -53.80 -48.19
CA ALA A 949 23.68 -53.60 -47.93
C ALA A 949 22.94 -53.52 -49.26
N PRO A 950 21.78 -54.19 -49.41
CA PRO A 950 21.03 -54.20 -50.67
C PRO A 950 20.37 -52.86 -50.98
N LEU A 951 20.17 -52.02 -49.96
CA LEU A 951 19.51 -50.72 -50.05
C LEU A 951 20.20 -49.71 -49.12
N LEU A 952 20.48 -48.53 -49.65
CA LEU A 952 21.14 -47.43 -48.96
C LEU A 952 20.39 -46.13 -49.19
N TYR A 953 20.35 -45.28 -48.18
CA TYR A 953 19.69 -43.99 -48.20
C TYR A 953 20.71 -42.91 -47.92
N TYR A 954 20.72 -41.85 -48.72
CA TYR A 954 21.65 -40.73 -48.58
C TYR A 954 20.90 -39.42 -48.48
N ARG A 955 21.41 -38.48 -47.69
CA ARG A 955 20.97 -37.08 -47.70
C ARG A 955 22.15 -36.16 -47.50
N LEU A 956 21.98 -34.91 -47.89
CA LEU A 956 22.91 -33.83 -47.64
C LEU A 956 22.39 -33.01 -46.47
N ARG A 957 23.26 -32.65 -45.52
CA ARG A 957 23.02 -31.67 -44.47
C ARG A 957 23.93 -30.47 -44.75
N GLN A 958 23.36 -29.39 -45.23
CA GLN A 958 24.07 -28.12 -45.38
C GLN A 958 24.18 -27.45 -44.00
N VAL A 959 25.34 -26.89 -43.66
CA VAL A 959 25.60 -26.20 -42.39
C VAL A 959 26.15 -24.82 -42.71
N ASP A 960 25.51 -23.78 -42.18
CA ASP A 960 25.93 -22.39 -42.36
C ASP A 960 26.94 -21.98 -41.25
N VAL A 961 27.62 -20.85 -41.43
CA VAL A 961 28.67 -20.34 -40.51
C VAL A 961 28.16 -20.12 -39.07
N ASP A 962 26.85 -19.90 -38.89
CA ASP A 962 26.22 -19.77 -37.56
C ASP A 962 25.77 -21.10 -36.94
N GLY A 963 26.00 -22.22 -37.64
CA GLY A 963 25.65 -23.57 -37.20
C GLY A 963 24.22 -24.00 -37.53
N THR A 964 23.42 -23.15 -38.19
CA THR A 964 22.10 -23.56 -38.71
C THR A 964 22.27 -24.61 -39.82
N ALA A 965 21.30 -25.53 -39.92
CA ALA A 965 21.41 -26.65 -40.86
C ALA A 965 20.11 -26.96 -41.60
N THR A 966 20.26 -27.28 -42.89
CA THR A 966 19.16 -27.58 -43.83
C THR A 966 19.43 -28.89 -44.55
N TYR A 967 18.40 -29.71 -44.78
CA TYR A 967 18.56 -31.04 -45.36
C TYR A 967 18.02 -31.14 -46.79
N SER A 968 18.68 -31.93 -47.64
CA SER A 968 18.15 -32.32 -48.95
C SER A 968 17.05 -33.37 -48.84
N ALA A 969 16.36 -33.63 -49.96
CA ALA A 969 15.61 -34.87 -50.12
C ALA A 969 16.53 -36.11 -50.00
N VAL A 970 15.98 -37.22 -49.51
CA VAL A 970 16.70 -38.50 -49.37
C VAL A 970 16.78 -39.21 -50.72
N GLN A 971 17.98 -39.63 -51.12
CA GLN A 971 18.24 -40.42 -52.31
C GLN A 971 18.46 -41.88 -51.95
N THR A 972 17.76 -42.79 -52.64
CA THR A 972 17.82 -44.23 -52.37
C THR A 972 18.62 -44.94 -53.44
N VAL A 973 19.56 -45.80 -53.05
CA VAL A 973 20.44 -46.55 -53.95
C VAL A 973 20.39 -48.03 -53.61
N ARG A 974 20.17 -48.89 -54.62
CA ARG A 974 20.28 -50.35 -54.49
C ARG A 974 21.65 -50.83 -54.96
N LEU A 975 22.29 -51.69 -54.17
CA LEU A 975 23.50 -52.42 -54.56
C LEU A 975 23.17 -53.90 -54.78
N ASN A 976 23.77 -54.52 -55.79
CA ASN A 976 23.59 -55.96 -56.04
C ASN A 976 24.42 -56.77 -55.03
N ALA A 977 23.77 -57.37 -54.03
CA ALA A 977 24.40 -58.25 -53.04
C ALA A 977 24.26 -59.74 -53.42
N PRO A 978 25.28 -60.61 -53.24
CA PRO A 978 25.16 -62.06 -53.45
C PRO A 978 24.22 -62.72 -52.42
N ALA A 979 23.49 -63.78 -52.81
CA ALA A 979 22.53 -64.48 -51.94
C ALA A 979 23.20 -65.26 -50.79
N ALA A 980 22.64 -65.16 -49.58
CA ALA A 980 23.10 -65.85 -48.38
C ALA A 980 22.90 -67.38 -48.48
N LYS A 981 23.92 -68.18 -48.08
CA LYS A 981 23.90 -69.67 -48.14
C LYS A 981 24.26 -70.27 -46.78
N VAL A 982 23.42 -71.16 -46.25
CA VAL A 982 23.74 -72.02 -45.09
C VAL A 982 24.42 -73.30 -45.57
N LEU A 983 25.48 -73.73 -44.88
CA LEU A 983 26.20 -74.98 -45.18
C LEU A 983 25.95 -76.00 -44.06
N LEU A 984 25.66 -77.26 -44.43
CA LEU A 984 25.64 -78.41 -43.52
C LEU A 984 26.77 -79.38 -43.86
N SER A 985 27.54 -79.81 -42.85
CA SER A 985 28.58 -80.81 -43.03
C SER A 985 28.89 -81.62 -41.76
N PRO A 986 29.24 -82.91 -41.87
CA PRO A 986 29.15 -83.74 -43.08
C PRO A 986 27.67 -84.04 -43.43
N ASN A 987 27.40 -84.22 -44.73
CA ASN A 987 26.10 -84.69 -45.22
C ASN A 987 26.35 -85.55 -46.47
N PRO A 988 26.26 -86.89 -46.39
CA PRO A 988 25.57 -87.67 -45.36
C PRO A 988 26.27 -87.71 -43.99
N ALA A 989 25.50 -87.76 -42.90
CA ALA A 989 25.98 -87.76 -41.51
C ALA A 989 25.72 -89.11 -40.82
N THR A 990 26.60 -89.54 -39.90
CA THR A 990 26.43 -90.79 -39.14
C THR A 990 25.89 -90.53 -37.72
N SER A 991 26.47 -89.60 -36.98
CA SER A 991 26.09 -89.31 -35.58
C SER A 991 25.68 -87.86 -35.31
N ALA A 992 26.22 -86.89 -36.06
CA ALA A 992 25.92 -85.47 -35.91
C ALA A 992 26.19 -84.70 -37.21
N VAL A 993 25.60 -83.50 -37.34
CA VAL A 993 25.90 -82.56 -38.43
C VAL A 993 26.17 -81.15 -37.89
N THR A 994 27.10 -80.44 -38.50
CA THR A 994 27.39 -79.02 -38.18
C THR A 994 26.68 -78.10 -39.18
N VAL A 995 25.97 -77.09 -38.67
CA VAL A 995 25.25 -76.07 -39.43
C VAL A 995 25.98 -74.74 -39.28
N ASN A 996 26.50 -74.20 -40.39
CA ASN A 996 27.16 -72.89 -40.40
C ASN A 996 26.17 -71.78 -40.76
N LEU A 997 25.89 -70.91 -39.78
CA LEU A 997 24.97 -69.79 -39.89
C LEU A 997 25.69 -68.44 -40.08
N MET A 998 27.02 -68.41 -40.07
CA MET A 998 27.82 -67.17 -40.05
C MET A 998 27.73 -66.34 -41.34
N THR A 999 27.14 -66.91 -42.38
CA THR A 999 26.85 -66.25 -43.67
C THR A 999 25.47 -65.61 -43.71
N LEU A 1000 24.64 -65.79 -42.68
CA LEU A 1000 23.34 -65.15 -42.54
C LEU A 1000 23.46 -63.81 -41.81
N PRO A 1001 22.50 -62.88 -41.99
CA PRO A 1001 22.42 -61.66 -41.20
C PRO A 1001 22.47 -61.92 -39.68
N ALA A 1002 23.16 -61.06 -38.94
CA ALA A 1002 23.32 -61.24 -37.50
C ALA A 1002 21.97 -61.31 -36.77
N GLY A 1003 21.80 -62.33 -35.92
CA GLY A 1003 20.61 -62.49 -35.09
C GLY A 1003 20.32 -63.93 -34.70
N LEU A 1004 19.26 -64.10 -33.91
CA LEU A 1004 18.81 -65.41 -33.44
C LEU A 1004 17.98 -66.11 -34.52
N TYR A 1005 18.36 -67.35 -34.83
CA TYR A 1005 17.66 -68.24 -35.77
C TYR A 1005 17.11 -69.45 -35.05
N GLU A 1006 15.96 -69.92 -35.51
CA GLU A 1006 15.35 -71.17 -35.10
C GLU A 1006 15.63 -72.26 -36.14
N LEU A 1007 16.10 -73.40 -35.67
CA LEU A 1007 16.48 -74.57 -36.45
C LEU A 1007 15.56 -75.74 -36.10
N THR A 1008 14.78 -76.20 -37.07
CA THR A 1008 13.85 -77.33 -36.90
C THR A 1008 14.19 -78.44 -37.89
N LEU A 1009 14.59 -79.60 -37.37
CA LEU A 1009 14.82 -80.83 -38.15
C LEU A 1009 13.53 -81.66 -38.18
N ARG A 1010 13.09 -82.06 -39.37
CA ARG A 1010 11.90 -82.91 -39.58
C ARG A 1010 12.24 -84.16 -40.37
N ASP A 1011 11.55 -85.25 -40.09
CA ASP A 1011 11.59 -86.46 -40.94
C ASP A 1011 10.77 -86.27 -42.24
N VAL A 1012 10.79 -87.27 -43.14
CA VAL A 1012 10.05 -87.20 -44.42
C VAL A 1012 8.54 -87.18 -44.24
N GLN A 1013 8.00 -87.58 -43.08
CA GLN A 1013 6.60 -87.46 -42.73
C GLN A 1013 6.26 -86.08 -42.13
N GLY A 1014 7.24 -85.17 -42.02
CA GLY A 1014 7.08 -83.81 -41.50
C GLY A 1014 7.10 -83.70 -39.97
N ARG A 1015 7.32 -84.81 -39.25
CA ARG A 1015 7.37 -84.82 -37.78
C ARG A 1015 8.66 -84.16 -37.33
N THR A 1016 8.56 -83.25 -36.37
CA THR A 1016 9.74 -82.58 -35.79
C THR A 1016 10.55 -83.57 -34.96
N VAL A 1017 11.80 -83.75 -35.38
CA VAL A 1017 12.80 -84.60 -34.75
C VAL A 1017 13.63 -83.83 -33.74
N LEU A 1018 14.01 -82.61 -34.09
CA LEU A 1018 14.84 -81.74 -33.25
C LEU A 1018 14.48 -80.28 -33.49
N ARG A 1019 14.46 -79.48 -32.43
CA ARG A 1019 14.27 -78.03 -32.49
C ARG A 1019 15.32 -77.35 -31.61
N ARG A 1020 16.00 -76.33 -32.14
CA ARG A 1020 17.05 -75.55 -31.47
C ARG A 1020 17.02 -74.09 -31.92
N THR A 1021 17.66 -73.22 -31.17
CA THR A 1021 17.94 -71.84 -31.58
C THR A 1021 19.45 -71.59 -31.54
N ALA A 1022 19.96 -70.75 -32.43
CA ALA A 1022 21.36 -70.34 -32.45
C ALA A 1022 21.54 -68.95 -33.06
N ASN A 1023 22.54 -68.22 -32.57
CA ASN A 1023 23.02 -66.99 -33.19
C ASN A 1023 24.00 -67.31 -34.32
N THR A 1024 24.26 -66.32 -35.17
CA THR A 1024 25.19 -66.42 -36.31
C THR A 1024 26.66 -66.35 -35.93
N ASP A 1025 27.00 -66.34 -34.65
CA ASP A 1025 28.35 -66.02 -34.18
C ASP A 1025 29.28 -67.25 -34.16
N ALA A 1026 28.70 -68.47 -34.24
CA ALA A 1026 29.45 -69.72 -34.33
C ALA A 1026 28.64 -70.83 -35.03
N PRO A 1027 29.30 -71.84 -35.66
CA PRO A 1027 28.61 -73.02 -36.17
C PRO A 1027 27.94 -73.84 -35.06
N LEU A 1028 26.75 -74.39 -35.34
CA LEU A 1028 25.98 -75.22 -34.40
C LEU A 1028 26.10 -76.70 -34.77
N THR A 1029 26.46 -77.55 -33.80
CA THR A 1029 26.42 -79.02 -33.98
C THR A 1029 25.07 -79.58 -33.53
N LEU A 1030 24.40 -80.31 -34.41
CA LEU A 1030 23.15 -81.02 -34.14
C LEU A 1030 23.42 -82.52 -34.00
N PRO A 1031 23.26 -83.11 -32.79
CA PRO A 1031 23.34 -84.55 -32.62
C PRO A 1031 22.13 -85.23 -33.28
N LEU A 1032 22.38 -86.30 -34.02
CA LEU A 1032 21.35 -87.08 -34.70
C LEU A 1032 21.18 -88.41 -33.96
N GLN A 1033 20.21 -88.52 -33.05
CA GLN A 1033 19.89 -89.78 -32.37
C GLN A 1033 18.81 -90.60 -33.09
N THR A 1034 18.47 -90.23 -34.33
CA THR A 1034 17.39 -90.84 -35.11
C THR A 1034 17.85 -92.01 -35.98
N LEU A 1035 16.92 -92.78 -36.54
CA LEU A 1035 17.26 -93.88 -37.47
C LEU A 1035 17.83 -93.33 -38.80
N PRO A 1036 18.65 -94.10 -39.54
CA PRO A 1036 19.08 -93.75 -40.89
C PRO A 1036 17.91 -93.36 -41.80
N GLY A 1037 18.09 -92.32 -42.62
CA GLY A 1037 17.02 -91.77 -43.44
C GLY A 1037 17.24 -90.32 -43.87
N VAL A 1038 16.29 -89.78 -44.65
CA VAL A 1038 16.32 -88.38 -45.11
C VAL A 1038 15.55 -87.50 -44.11
N TYR A 1039 16.13 -86.34 -43.81
CA TYR A 1039 15.57 -85.30 -42.96
C TYR A 1039 15.65 -83.94 -43.66
N TYR A 1040 14.83 -82.99 -43.22
CA TYR A 1040 14.86 -81.61 -43.69
C TYR A 1040 15.08 -80.68 -42.50
N LEU A 1041 16.13 -79.87 -42.58
CA LEU A 1041 16.43 -78.83 -41.61
C LEU A 1041 15.90 -77.49 -42.14
N THR A 1042 14.95 -76.91 -41.42
CA THR A 1042 14.49 -75.54 -41.67
C THR A 1042 15.19 -74.57 -40.72
N VAL A 1043 15.77 -73.50 -41.26
CA VAL A 1043 16.40 -72.39 -40.53
C VAL A 1043 15.57 -71.12 -40.77
N GLN A 1044 15.00 -70.57 -39.70
CA GLN A 1044 14.07 -69.44 -39.78
C GLN A 1044 14.45 -68.33 -38.78
N GLY A 1045 14.56 -67.10 -39.28
CA GLY A 1045 14.94 -65.94 -38.47
C GLY A 1045 15.40 -64.77 -39.35
N GLN A 1046 15.31 -63.53 -38.86
CA GLN A 1046 15.78 -62.32 -39.56
C GLN A 1046 15.34 -62.24 -41.05
N GLN A 1047 14.05 -62.50 -41.30
CA GLN A 1047 13.44 -62.56 -42.65
C GLN A 1047 14.00 -63.62 -43.61
N GLN A 1048 14.84 -64.55 -43.13
CA GLN A 1048 15.28 -65.71 -43.88
C GLN A 1048 14.44 -66.94 -43.51
N LEU A 1049 14.13 -67.75 -44.52
CA LEU A 1049 13.56 -69.09 -44.37
C LEU A 1049 14.29 -70.01 -45.36
N LEU A 1050 15.17 -70.85 -44.84
CA LEU A 1050 15.98 -71.77 -45.63
C LEU A 1050 15.65 -73.20 -45.23
N THR A 1051 15.52 -74.10 -46.20
CA THR A 1051 15.32 -75.54 -45.95
C THR A 1051 16.41 -76.33 -46.64
N LEU A 1052 17.14 -77.14 -45.87
CA LEU A 1052 18.27 -77.93 -46.34
C LEU A 1052 17.98 -79.42 -46.10
N ARG A 1053 18.27 -80.25 -47.11
CA ARG A 1053 18.13 -81.70 -47.01
C ARG A 1053 19.34 -82.30 -46.29
N LEU A 1054 19.10 -83.11 -45.27
CA LEU A 1054 20.10 -83.86 -44.51
C LEU A 1054 19.88 -85.36 -44.72
N LEU A 1055 20.92 -86.11 -45.09
CA LEU A 1055 20.88 -87.57 -45.16
C LEU A 1055 21.63 -88.14 -43.95
N LYS A 1056 20.95 -88.97 -43.15
CA LYS A 1056 21.58 -89.76 -42.10
C LYS A 1056 21.83 -91.19 -42.60
N GLN A 1057 23.06 -91.67 -42.47
CA GLN A 1057 23.45 -93.06 -42.78
C GLN A 1057 23.44 -93.95 -41.55
#